data_AF-A0AAF5PIX8-F1
#
_entry.id   AF-A0AAF5PIX8-F1
#
_cell.length_a   1.000
_cell.length_b   1.000
_cell.length_c   1.000
_cell.angle_alpha   90.00
_cell.angle_beta   90.00
_cell.angle_gamma   90.00
#
_symmetry.space_group_name_H-M   'P 1'
#
loop_
_entity.id
_entity.type
_entity.pdbx_description
1 polymer ?
#
loop_
_entity_poly.entity_id
_entity_poly.type
_entity_poly.pdbx_seq_one_letter_code
_entity_poly.pdbx_strand_id
1 'polypeptide(L)'
;MLRFNWLKRISFLLILLIFFWIIIRNINLSNYGNSWTQLRTNIVPPKIADSECVRKAYCPNDEVTILVRPESRTKPPLLCLNNKKLFDSSKLVRGLNIAILNSDKSIVGIHYLSIQDSDFSLIKLLAQVHNSEIIVGTSYGDVSSKVSAETRHLLRLFGLSLAQYKTETSLLFVGQLGLSVPAAFEKVVSLEIVEPKYYVRCLKAPMGEQSNVTIRVSEVHHIDEHIVAQLSAVKGQEMNVKFGAELPNCGHPENCPEDEIPMLFYSGKDKDDSPRLCVNGRLIIDRDLNSAGRGLNLVVIDSKTHQVMRTGHYDTYLEDSSALVLFLEQLSPGEIVAVISFDEASNSLSDMAKHIFYELGSSLIYRLKFRASWYFIGQKGIDGYTPFEDMNLPSGNDWAKPIRQTICVPSVLDGLKTVKNRLPKAQNMLRRHFCSRYDGYEDFCDESHVDMPLVPRSSQTYLPSTDRIYSIPILLAGGLNTNNIRLCLESIYDQDGINPQNVVVAFDSIYSEISDLSALFHVRALPINNSASYNDFVLEGIDHMMTLFPYAPCLIVVEEDMILLPGFLYFLAQLLPHFMKDDTANFILTLNENIVKSRDMDVSSVYRIENGVAAGAYMVKKSFHDKFIKNRQCCERTKFGWLISAVSYIPAVSRVELIITFDLVALTNDDGTPVKLAGNNKNNLLNGNEKVENADRLSEESYDAELRKIIDNSWKYYVKDYINCHDIFSLRGSIDSNTATVPTIIIVYDESTNALSQLARCFDFHIMKNCSLGSYKGTTRISVADASYVMVASCSPFLKFKLQNLTSTSQFL
;
A
#
# COMPACT_ATOMS: atom_id res chain seq x y z
N MET A 1 15.85 60.25 56.84
CA MET A 1 16.74 59.08 56.72
C MET A 1 16.70 58.62 55.27
N LEU A 2 17.50 59.21 54.38
CA LEU A 2 18.91 58.85 54.05
C LEU A 2 19.00 57.42 53.45
N ARG A 3 19.71 57.08 52.38
CA ARG A 3 20.37 57.71 51.21
C ARG A 3 21.29 56.58 50.65
N PHE A 4 21.55 56.56 49.34
CA PHE A 4 22.69 55.89 48.66
C PHE A 4 22.81 54.35 48.64
N ASN A 5 22.87 53.75 47.43
CA ASN A 5 23.99 52.88 46.99
C ASN A 5 23.79 52.29 45.57
N TRP A 6 23.85 53.14 44.52
CA TRP A 6 23.86 52.69 43.12
C TRP A 6 25.24 52.78 42.43
N LEU A 7 26.33 52.93 43.20
CA LEU A 7 27.68 53.17 42.66
C LEU A 7 28.74 52.10 42.99
N LYS A 8 28.36 50.91 43.46
CA LYS A 8 29.34 49.85 43.82
C LYS A 8 29.28 48.53 43.04
N ARG A 9 28.40 48.37 42.04
CA ARG A 9 28.34 47.12 41.24
C ARG A 9 29.05 47.17 39.87
N ILE A 10 29.45 48.35 39.40
CA ILE A 10 30.11 48.49 38.08
C ILE A 10 31.63 48.22 38.18
N SER A 11 32.25 48.35 39.36
CA SER A 11 33.71 48.18 39.50
C SER A 11 34.18 46.72 39.64
N PHE A 12 33.29 45.76 39.92
CA PHE A 12 33.69 44.34 40.10
C PHE A 12 33.73 43.55 38.79
N LEU A 13 32.89 43.91 37.81
CA LEU A 13 32.88 43.27 36.48
C LEU A 13 34.06 43.70 35.61
N LEU A 14 34.55 44.93 35.76
CA LEU A 14 35.69 45.43 34.98
C LEU A 14 37.02 44.77 35.40
N ILE A 15 37.17 44.43 36.69
CA ILE A 15 38.39 43.82 37.24
C ILE A 15 38.53 42.34 36.82
N LEU A 16 37.41 41.62 36.69
CA LEU A 16 37.39 40.22 36.24
C LEU A 16 37.75 40.07 34.76
N LEU A 17 37.36 41.03 33.91
CA LEU A 17 37.70 41.03 32.48
C LEU A 17 39.18 41.35 32.23
N ILE A 18 39.82 42.16 33.07
CA ILE A 18 41.26 42.50 32.97
C ILE A 18 42.14 41.31 33.41
N PHE A 19 41.73 40.55 34.43
CA PHE A 19 42.48 39.38 34.90
C PHE A 19 42.46 38.22 33.88
N PHE A 20 41.35 38.02 33.17
CA PHE A 20 41.24 36.95 32.17
C PHE A 20 42.08 37.25 30.91
N TRP A 21 42.21 38.53 30.54
CA TRP A 21 43.03 38.96 29.39
C TRP A 21 44.55 38.86 29.66
N ILE A 22 44.98 39.00 30.91
CA ILE A 22 46.40 38.87 31.31
C ILE A 22 46.88 37.41 31.34
N ILE A 23 46.01 36.45 31.63
CA ILE A 23 46.36 35.02 31.69
C ILE A 23 46.55 34.43 30.27
N ILE A 24 45.79 34.89 29.29
CA ILE A 24 45.88 34.37 27.90
C ILE A 24 47.13 34.91 27.16
N ARG A 25 47.71 36.04 27.60
CA ARG A 25 48.82 36.69 26.90
C ARG A 25 50.22 36.17 27.27
N ASN A 26 50.36 35.27 28.26
CA ASN A 26 51.65 34.91 28.85
C ASN A 26 52.01 33.41 28.85
N ILE A 27 51.56 32.64 27.85
CA ILE A 27 52.11 31.30 27.60
C ILE A 27 52.69 31.26 26.19
N ASN A 28 53.99 31.51 26.11
CA ASN A 28 54.80 31.31 24.91
C ASN A 28 56.13 30.70 25.36
N LEU A 29 56.35 29.41 25.07
CA LEU A 29 57.63 28.74 25.26
C LEU A 29 57.87 27.81 24.07
N SER A 30 58.47 28.40 23.03
CA SER A 30 59.36 27.69 22.12
C SER A 30 60.73 27.61 22.78
N ASN A 31 61.35 26.43 22.83
CA ASN A 31 62.80 26.29 22.97
C ASN A 31 63.31 24.86 22.75
N TYR A 32 64.26 24.74 21.81
CA TYR A 32 65.23 23.65 21.54
C TYR A 32 64.68 22.29 21.08
N GLY A 33 65.21 21.61 20.07
CA GLY A 33 66.44 21.78 19.29
C GLY A 33 66.81 20.42 18.65
N ASN A 34 67.30 20.46 17.42
CA ASN A 34 67.63 19.35 16.52
C ASN A 34 68.46 18.20 17.10
N SER A 35 68.17 16.97 16.68
CA SER A 35 69.10 16.03 16.01
C SER A 35 68.51 14.61 16.03
N TRP A 36 68.23 14.02 14.86
CA TRP A 36 68.75 12.72 14.42
C TRP A 36 68.39 12.55 12.93
N THR A 37 69.39 12.11 12.18
CA THR A 37 69.52 12.07 10.72
C THR A 37 68.70 10.99 10.03
N GLN A 38 68.21 11.34 8.82
CA GLN A 38 67.98 10.53 7.62
C GLN A 38 67.51 9.07 7.75
N LEU A 39 66.34 8.79 7.17
CA LEU A 39 66.19 7.82 6.08
C LEU A 39 64.92 8.16 5.28
N ARG A 40 65.10 8.63 4.04
CA ARG A 40 64.01 8.69 3.06
C ARG A 40 63.63 7.26 2.69
N THR A 41 62.43 6.85 3.05
CA THR A 41 61.72 5.77 2.36
C THR A 41 60.41 6.34 1.86
N ASN A 42 60.20 6.23 0.54
CA ASN A 42 58.94 6.53 -0.13
C ASN A 42 57.81 5.75 0.54
N ILE A 43 56.99 6.42 1.35
CA ILE A 43 55.71 5.90 1.82
C ILE A 43 54.64 6.75 1.14
N VAL A 44 53.95 6.15 0.19
CA VAL A 44 52.68 6.64 -0.33
C VAL A 44 51.75 6.86 0.86
N PRO A 45 51.14 8.04 1.08
CA PRO A 45 50.27 8.23 2.22
C PRO A 45 49.07 7.28 2.12
N PRO A 46 48.65 6.62 3.20
CA PRO A 46 47.45 5.79 3.18
C PRO A 46 46.25 6.70 2.88
N LYS A 47 45.34 6.19 2.04
CA LYS A 47 44.08 6.84 1.65
C LYS A 47 43.42 7.50 2.87
N ILE A 48 43.18 8.80 2.77
CA ILE A 48 42.59 9.67 3.79
C ILE A 48 41.29 9.02 4.32
N ALA A 49 41.22 8.80 5.63
CA ALA A 49 40.00 8.35 6.30
C ALA A 49 38.90 9.42 6.14
N ASP A 50 37.67 8.98 5.87
CA ASP A 50 36.51 9.87 5.72
C ASP A 50 36.18 10.50 7.08
N SER A 51 36.03 11.83 7.15
CA SER A 51 35.85 12.59 8.39
C SER A 51 34.60 12.15 9.16
N GLU A 52 33.55 11.68 8.48
CA GLU A 52 32.33 11.14 9.09
C GLU A 52 32.55 9.77 9.76
N CYS A 53 33.58 9.03 9.33
CA CYS A 53 33.86 7.67 9.78
C CYS A 53 34.90 7.59 10.91
N VAL A 54 35.51 8.70 11.31
CA VAL A 54 36.54 8.72 12.36
C VAL A 54 35.89 8.82 13.74
N ARG A 55 35.79 7.69 14.44
CA ARG A 55 35.50 7.67 15.89
C ARG A 55 36.45 6.74 16.61
N LYS A 56 36.88 7.14 17.81
CA LYS A 56 37.76 6.31 18.65
C LYS A 56 36.98 5.09 19.16
N ALA A 57 37.23 3.93 18.59
CA ALA A 57 36.86 2.64 19.17
C ALA A 57 38.01 1.65 18.96
N TYR A 58 38.38 0.96 20.03
CA TYR A 58 39.39 -0.09 19.99
C TYR A 58 38.68 -1.43 19.98
N CYS A 59 38.80 -2.15 18.86
CA CYS A 59 38.33 -3.53 18.76
C CYS A 59 39.52 -4.49 18.90
N PRO A 60 39.31 -5.69 19.48
CA PRO A 60 40.31 -6.77 19.46
C PRO A 60 40.83 -7.06 18.05
N ASN A 61 42.04 -7.61 17.92
CA ASN A 61 42.70 -7.85 16.63
C ASN A 61 41.91 -8.78 15.69
N ASP A 62 40.99 -9.57 16.23
CA ASP A 62 40.10 -10.49 15.54
C ASP A 62 38.69 -9.92 15.33
N GLU A 63 38.46 -8.62 15.52
CA GLU A 63 37.18 -7.94 15.33
C GLU A 63 37.33 -6.70 14.44
N VAL A 64 36.26 -6.31 13.75
CA VAL A 64 36.23 -5.09 12.93
C VAL A 64 35.32 -4.05 13.54
N THR A 65 35.73 -2.78 13.47
CA THR A 65 34.91 -1.68 13.95
C THR A 65 33.84 -1.36 12.92
N ILE A 66 32.59 -1.44 13.33
CA ILE A 66 31.44 -0.96 12.58
C ILE A 66 30.95 0.33 13.24
N LEU A 67 30.84 1.37 12.43
CA LEU A 67 30.13 2.60 12.77
C LEU A 67 28.89 2.66 11.89
N VAL A 68 27.72 2.75 12.52
CA VAL A 68 26.47 2.95 11.78
C VAL A 68 25.69 4.12 12.35
N ARG A 69 25.09 4.90 11.47
CA ARG A 69 24.16 5.97 11.79
C ARG A 69 22.86 5.67 11.04
N PRO A 70 21.73 5.48 11.76
CA PRO A 70 20.42 5.48 11.12
C PRO A 70 20.12 6.88 10.58
N GLU A 71 19.14 6.96 9.69
CA GLU A 71 18.65 8.24 9.21
C GLU A 71 18.21 9.15 10.37
N SER A 72 18.54 10.44 10.26
CA SER A 72 17.99 11.50 11.11
C SER A 72 17.26 12.53 10.26
N ARG A 73 16.70 13.56 10.91
CA ARG A 73 16.08 14.69 10.19
C ARG A 73 17.06 15.38 9.22
N THR A 74 18.34 15.44 9.57
CA THR A 74 19.35 16.25 8.88
C THR A 74 20.40 15.45 8.12
N LYS A 75 20.58 14.15 8.42
CA LYS A 75 21.64 13.34 7.84
C LYS A 75 21.11 12.01 7.32
N PRO A 76 21.65 11.56 6.17
CA PRO A 76 21.28 10.27 5.61
C PRO A 76 21.95 9.14 6.38
N PRO A 77 21.49 7.89 6.19
CA PRO A 77 22.12 6.74 6.79
C PRO A 77 23.60 6.61 6.38
N LEU A 78 24.42 6.13 7.30
CA LEU A 78 25.86 5.94 7.07
C LEU A 78 26.27 4.59 7.65
N LEU A 79 27.08 3.87 6.87
CA LEU A 79 27.78 2.68 7.32
C LEU A 79 29.27 2.85 7.05
N CYS A 80 30.10 2.69 8.08
CA CYS A 80 31.55 2.60 7.96
C CYS A 80 32.07 1.30 8.54
N LEU A 81 33.08 0.73 7.89
CA LEU A 81 33.83 -0.45 8.33
C LEU A 81 35.31 -0.06 8.43
N ASN A 82 35.91 -0.22 9.61
CA ASN A 82 37.29 0.18 9.89
C ASN A 82 37.62 1.61 9.40
N ASN A 83 36.77 2.58 9.77
CA ASN A 83 36.87 3.99 9.39
C ASN A 83 36.75 4.30 7.89
N LYS A 84 36.36 3.31 7.07
CA LYS A 84 36.07 3.51 5.64
C LYS A 84 34.56 3.52 5.41
N LYS A 85 34.05 4.58 4.78
CA LYS A 85 32.65 4.68 4.36
C LYS A 85 32.34 3.58 3.34
N LEU A 86 31.25 2.84 3.59
CA LEU A 86 30.75 1.78 2.71
C LEU A 86 29.55 2.26 1.90
N PHE A 87 28.60 2.93 2.54
CA PHE A 87 27.45 3.49 1.84
C PHE A 87 27.84 4.77 1.11
N ASP A 88 27.73 4.69 -0.20
CA ASP A 88 27.86 5.84 -1.08
C ASP A 88 26.58 6.67 -0.97
N SER A 89 26.73 7.89 -0.44
CA SER A 89 25.60 8.81 -0.26
C SER A 89 24.89 9.12 -1.57
N SER A 90 25.58 9.00 -2.71
CA SER A 90 24.99 9.25 -4.02
C SER A 90 24.19 8.07 -4.59
N LYS A 91 24.17 6.93 -3.90
CA LYS A 91 23.47 5.72 -4.32
C LYS A 91 22.38 5.30 -3.34
N LEU A 92 22.23 6.02 -2.23
CA LEU A 92 21.21 5.74 -1.25
C LEU A 92 19.82 5.86 -1.89
N VAL A 93 18.98 4.84 -1.63
CA VAL A 93 17.61 4.81 -2.11
C VAL A 93 16.66 4.72 -0.92
N ARG A 94 15.45 5.26 -1.09
CA ARG A 94 14.38 5.18 -0.10
C ARG A 94 13.91 3.72 0.03
N GLY A 95 14.34 3.06 1.09
CA GLY A 95 14.13 1.64 1.32
C GLY A 95 15.13 1.07 2.31
N LEU A 96 15.74 -0.07 2.01
CA LEU A 96 16.78 -0.68 2.83
C LEU A 96 18.12 -0.69 2.11
N ASN A 97 19.13 -0.13 2.77
CA ASN A 97 20.50 -0.11 2.29
C ASN A 97 21.29 -1.11 3.13
N ILE A 98 21.83 -2.16 2.50
CA ILE A 98 22.37 -3.35 3.18
C ILE A 98 23.76 -3.67 2.63
N ALA A 99 24.72 -3.89 3.52
CA ALA A 99 26.00 -4.51 3.22
C ALA A 99 26.00 -5.96 3.73
N ILE A 100 26.51 -6.88 2.90
CA ILE A 100 26.72 -8.28 3.25
C ILE A 100 28.22 -8.49 3.48
N LEU A 101 28.55 -9.05 4.63
CA LEU A 101 29.91 -9.36 5.04
C LEU A 101 30.07 -10.87 5.19
N ASN A 102 31.20 -11.41 4.76
CA ASN A 102 31.53 -12.81 4.99
C ASN A 102 32.03 -13.01 6.45
N SER A 103 32.26 -14.26 6.85
CA SER A 103 32.77 -14.62 8.19
C SER A 103 34.13 -13.99 8.53
N ASP A 104 34.97 -13.72 7.52
CA ASP A 104 36.23 -12.99 7.63
C ASP A 104 36.06 -11.45 7.62
N LYS A 105 34.81 -10.98 7.55
CA LYS A 105 34.37 -9.58 7.41
C LYS A 105 34.80 -8.90 6.12
N SER A 106 35.20 -9.65 5.10
CA SER A 106 35.30 -9.13 3.74
C SER A 106 33.91 -8.75 3.21
N ILE A 107 33.84 -7.70 2.39
CA ILE A 107 32.59 -7.20 1.82
C ILE A 107 32.22 -8.08 0.63
N VAL A 108 31.07 -8.75 0.72
CA VAL A 108 30.51 -9.56 -0.37
C VAL A 108 29.78 -8.65 -1.36
N GLY A 109 28.96 -7.74 -0.84
CA GLY A 109 28.14 -6.85 -1.64
C GLY A 109 27.55 -5.70 -0.84
N ILE A 110 27.21 -4.61 -1.54
CA ILE A 110 26.48 -3.47 -1.01
C ILE A 110 25.26 -3.27 -1.92
N HIS A 111 24.08 -3.30 -1.32
CA HIS A 111 22.80 -3.30 -2.01
C HIS A 111 21.97 -2.10 -1.55
N TYR A 112 21.52 -1.31 -2.51
CA TYR A 112 20.63 -0.17 -2.32
C TYR A 112 19.26 -0.57 -2.84
N LEU A 113 18.34 -0.95 -1.95
CA LEU A 113 17.07 -1.58 -2.32
C LEU A 113 15.91 -0.62 -2.05
N SER A 114 15.34 -0.05 -3.11
CA SER A 114 14.11 0.73 -3.00
C SER A 114 12.96 -0.20 -2.61
N ILE A 115 12.10 0.25 -1.70
CA ILE A 115 10.90 -0.51 -1.31
C ILE A 115 9.62 0.32 -1.45
N GLN A 116 9.65 1.39 -2.25
CA GLN A 116 8.50 2.27 -2.43
C GLN A 116 7.31 1.57 -3.10
N ASP A 117 7.60 0.73 -4.09
CA ASP A 117 6.59 -0.01 -4.86
C ASP A 117 6.50 -1.49 -4.48
N SER A 118 7.62 -2.12 -4.09
CA SER A 118 7.70 -3.55 -3.77
C SER A 118 8.94 -3.83 -2.91
N ASP A 119 8.87 -4.77 -1.97
CA ASP A 119 10.03 -5.24 -1.19
C ASP A 119 10.62 -6.56 -1.72
N PHE A 120 10.26 -6.96 -2.94
CA PHE A 120 10.70 -8.23 -3.54
C PHE A 120 12.22 -8.32 -3.70
N SER A 121 12.86 -7.26 -4.19
CA SER A 121 14.32 -7.23 -4.36
C SER A 121 15.05 -7.46 -3.04
N LEU A 122 14.46 -7.02 -1.92
CA LEU A 122 14.96 -7.28 -0.58
C LEU A 122 14.74 -8.74 -0.16
N ILE A 123 13.56 -9.31 -0.41
CA ILE A 123 13.27 -10.73 -0.13
C ILE A 123 14.25 -11.63 -0.88
N LYS A 124 14.48 -11.37 -2.17
CA LYS A 124 15.44 -12.11 -2.99
C LYS A 124 16.85 -12.02 -2.45
N LEU A 125 17.28 -10.83 -2.03
CA LEU A 125 18.60 -10.66 -1.41
C LEU A 125 18.71 -11.48 -0.12
N LEU A 126 17.76 -11.31 0.81
CA LEU A 126 17.76 -11.99 2.12
C LEU A 126 17.73 -13.52 1.98
N ALA A 127 17.02 -14.03 0.99
CA ALA A 127 16.95 -15.47 0.69
C ALA A 127 18.26 -16.07 0.18
N GLN A 128 19.13 -15.25 -0.41
CA GLN A 128 20.42 -15.67 -0.98
C GLN A 128 21.57 -15.60 0.03
N VAL A 129 21.37 -14.95 1.19
CA VAL A 129 22.41 -14.82 2.22
C VAL A 129 22.69 -16.16 2.89
N HIS A 130 23.96 -16.54 2.97
CA HIS A 130 24.40 -17.78 3.59
C HIS A 130 24.51 -17.70 5.12
N ASN A 131 24.43 -18.83 5.83
CA ASN A 131 24.50 -18.89 7.31
C ASN A 131 25.78 -18.24 7.88
N SER A 132 26.90 -18.30 7.15
CA SER A 132 28.18 -17.71 7.57
C SER A 132 28.27 -16.19 7.36
N GLU A 133 27.33 -15.59 6.63
CA GLU A 133 27.33 -14.17 6.27
C GLU A 133 26.57 -13.32 7.28
N ILE A 134 27.00 -12.06 7.39
CA ILE A 134 26.46 -11.07 8.31
C ILE A 134 25.84 -9.95 7.48
N ILE A 135 24.59 -9.61 7.78
CA ILE A 135 23.90 -8.47 7.17
C ILE A 135 24.04 -7.26 8.08
N VAL A 136 24.43 -6.13 7.51
CA VAL A 136 24.48 -4.83 8.17
C VAL A 136 23.64 -3.87 7.35
N GLY A 137 22.57 -3.33 7.92
CA GLY A 137 21.66 -2.50 7.15
C GLY A 137 21.06 -1.34 7.94
N THR A 138 20.63 -0.33 7.20
CA THR A 138 19.80 0.75 7.73
C THR A 138 18.73 1.16 6.72
N SER A 139 17.55 1.50 7.22
CA SER A 139 16.47 2.03 6.40
C SER A 139 16.75 3.48 6.02
N TYR A 140 16.18 3.91 4.89
CA TYR A 140 16.15 5.29 4.44
C TYR A 140 14.74 5.68 3.97
N GLY A 141 14.19 6.77 4.49
CA GLY A 141 12.77 7.13 4.44
C GLY A 141 11.92 6.40 5.46
N ASP A 142 10.68 6.88 5.67
CA ASP A 142 9.66 6.11 6.39
C ASP A 142 9.08 5.03 5.48
N VAL A 143 9.71 3.87 5.52
CA VAL A 143 9.38 2.73 4.66
C VAL A 143 8.86 1.53 5.47
N SER A 144 8.62 1.72 6.76
CA SER A 144 8.21 0.68 7.70
C SER A 144 6.87 0.02 7.34
N SER A 145 5.92 0.80 6.81
CA SER A 145 4.61 0.37 6.32
C SER A 145 4.68 -0.35 4.98
N LYS A 146 5.79 -0.20 4.25
CA LYS A 146 6.06 -0.84 2.95
C LYS A 146 6.79 -2.18 3.10
N VAL A 147 7.29 -2.51 4.28
CA VAL A 147 7.92 -3.81 4.56
C VAL A 147 6.83 -4.85 4.85
N SER A 148 6.70 -5.83 3.95
CA SER A 148 5.71 -6.89 4.03
C SER A 148 5.90 -7.80 5.24
N ALA A 149 4.84 -8.55 5.57
CA ALA A 149 4.87 -9.62 6.55
C ALA A 149 6.01 -10.62 6.30
N GLU A 150 6.23 -10.99 5.04
CA GLU A 150 7.26 -11.96 4.64
C GLU A 150 8.65 -11.38 4.86
N THR A 151 8.91 -10.15 4.42
CA THR A 151 10.21 -9.50 4.70
C THR A 151 10.45 -9.37 6.20
N ARG A 152 9.43 -9.02 7.00
CA ARG A 152 9.54 -8.99 8.46
C ARG A 152 9.85 -10.39 9.03
N HIS A 153 9.27 -11.44 8.46
CA HIS A 153 9.57 -12.82 8.85
C HIS A 153 11.02 -13.20 8.51
N LEU A 154 11.48 -12.94 7.28
CA LEU A 154 12.86 -13.21 6.86
C LEU A 154 13.88 -12.47 7.72
N LEU A 155 13.69 -11.17 7.96
CA LEU A 155 14.54 -10.37 8.83
C LEU A 155 14.62 -10.93 10.26
N ARG A 156 13.54 -11.52 10.80
CA ARG A 156 13.56 -12.21 12.10
C ARG A 156 14.43 -13.46 12.09
N LEU A 157 14.57 -14.16 10.95
CA LEU A 157 15.50 -15.30 10.82
C LEU A 157 16.97 -14.89 11.00
N PHE A 158 17.28 -13.59 10.83
CA PHE A 158 18.60 -13.02 11.12
C PHE A 158 18.77 -12.55 12.59
N GLY A 159 17.80 -12.87 13.45
CA GLY A 159 17.82 -12.57 14.90
C GLY A 159 17.15 -11.25 15.28
N LEU A 160 16.49 -10.54 14.35
CA LEU A 160 15.85 -9.24 14.57
C LEU A 160 14.48 -9.39 15.26
N SER A 161 14.08 -8.40 16.05
CA SER A 161 12.78 -8.36 16.74
C SER A 161 11.71 -7.65 15.90
N LEU A 162 12.05 -6.48 15.36
CA LEU A 162 11.18 -5.57 14.61
C LEU A 162 9.92 -5.10 15.35
N ALA A 163 9.79 -5.38 16.66
CA ALA A 163 8.61 -5.05 17.44
C ALA A 163 8.38 -3.53 17.56
N GLN A 164 9.46 -2.75 17.54
CA GLN A 164 9.40 -1.29 17.64
C GLN A 164 9.44 -0.61 16.26
N TYR A 165 9.66 -1.36 15.18
CA TYR A 165 9.80 -0.81 13.83
C TYR A 165 8.43 -0.55 13.19
N LYS A 166 8.03 0.72 13.24
CA LYS A 166 6.72 1.25 12.82
C LYS A 166 6.89 2.57 12.06
N THR A 167 5.79 3.17 11.63
CA THR A 167 5.78 4.45 10.93
C THR A 167 6.59 5.51 11.69
N GLU A 168 7.23 6.40 10.94
CA GLU A 168 8.09 7.49 11.41
C GLU A 168 9.37 7.03 12.14
N THR A 169 9.81 5.79 11.92
CA THR A 169 11.04 5.27 12.53
C THR A 169 12.05 4.77 11.49
N SER A 170 13.34 5.01 11.77
CA SER A 170 14.46 4.42 11.06
C SER A 170 14.94 3.17 11.78
N LEU A 171 15.20 2.11 11.01
CA LEU A 171 15.71 0.84 11.48
C LEU A 171 17.21 0.75 11.18
N LEU A 172 17.98 0.38 12.19
CA LEU A 172 19.38 -0.02 12.08
C LEU A 172 19.52 -1.45 12.58
N PHE A 173 20.24 -2.29 11.83
CA PHE A 173 20.48 -3.66 12.26
C PHE A 173 21.83 -4.25 11.86
N VAL A 174 22.28 -5.19 12.67
CA VAL A 174 23.32 -6.17 12.35
C VAL A 174 22.82 -7.54 12.75
N GLY A 175 22.70 -8.46 11.78
CA GLY A 175 22.15 -9.79 11.99
C GLY A 175 22.91 -10.86 11.22
N GLN A 176 22.66 -12.11 11.59
CA GLN A 176 23.23 -13.28 10.95
C GLN A 176 22.19 -14.39 10.93
N LEU A 177 22.12 -15.15 9.85
CA LEU A 177 21.06 -16.14 9.67
C LEU A 177 21.14 -17.25 10.72
N GLY A 178 20.00 -17.58 11.33
CA GLY A 178 19.90 -18.63 12.35
C GLY A 178 20.28 -18.19 13.77
N LEU A 179 20.55 -16.90 13.98
CA LEU A 179 20.83 -16.35 15.30
C LEU A 179 19.59 -16.42 16.20
N SER A 180 19.75 -16.80 17.47
CA SER A 180 18.65 -16.76 18.44
C SER A 180 18.09 -15.34 18.58
N VAL A 181 16.79 -15.11 18.40
CA VAL A 181 16.15 -13.81 18.67
C VAL A 181 16.18 -13.57 20.19
N PRO A 182 16.65 -12.41 20.72
CA PRO A 182 17.05 -11.15 20.07
C PRO A 182 18.57 -10.88 20.16
N ALA A 183 19.43 -11.85 19.81
CA ALA A 183 20.88 -11.69 19.88
C ALA A 183 21.44 -10.76 18.79
N ALA A 184 20.65 -10.41 17.78
CA ALA A 184 21.03 -9.46 16.75
C ALA A 184 21.10 -8.04 17.33
N PHE A 185 21.91 -7.18 16.71
CA PHE A 185 21.88 -5.77 17.04
C PHE A 185 20.73 -5.11 16.29
N GLU A 186 19.78 -4.55 17.02
CA GLU A 186 18.68 -3.77 16.46
C GLU A 186 18.58 -2.44 17.20
N LYS A 187 18.44 -1.35 16.45
CA LYS A 187 18.08 -0.03 16.96
C LYS A 187 17.01 0.58 16.09
N VAL A 188 15.90 0.95 16.72
CA VAL A 188 14.85 1.76 16.10
C VAL A 188 14.95 3.17 16.65
N VAL A 189 15.01 4.15 15.75
CA VAL A 189 15.21 5.57 16.08
C VAL A 189 14.11 6.38 15.40
N SER A 190 13.50 7.33 16.11
CA SER A 190 12.51 8.24 15.49
C SER A 190 13.17 9.13 14.44
N LEU A 191 12.51 9.28 13.29
CA LEU A 191 12.95 10.15 12.20
C LEU A 191 12.86 11.65 12.55
N GLU A 192 12.12 12.01 13.59
CA GLU A 192 11.97 13.40 14.05
C GLU A 192 13.22 13.93 14.78
N ILE A 193 14.14 13.04 15.18
CA ILE A 193 15.33 13.44 15.94
C ILE A 193 16.24 14.31 15.07
N VAL A 194 16.55 15.50 15.57
CA VAL A 194 17.39 16.50 14.90
C VAL A 194 18.87 16.09 14.93
N GLU A 195 19.37 15.62 16.07
CA GLU A 195 20.78 15.24 16.21
C GLU A 195 21.05 13.80 15.71
N PRO A 196 21.98 13.62 14.76
CA PRO A 196 22.33 12.30 14.26
C PRO A 196 22.92 11.42 15.37
N LYS A 197 22.30 10.26 15.61
CA LYS A 197 22.81 9.25 16.53
C LYS A 197 23.76 8.31 15.81
N TYR A 198 24.81 7.91 16.50
CA TYR A 198 25.82 7.01 15.93
C TYR A 198 26.06 5.86 16.89
N TYR A 199 26.19 4.67 16.33
CA TYR A 199 26.41 3.45 17.07
C TYR A 199 27.72 2.85 16.59
N VAL A 200 28.64 2.64 17.54
CA VAL A 200 29.92 1.99 17.28
C VAL A 200 29.91 0.63 17.95
N ARG A 201 30.31 -0.41 17.22
CA ARG A 201 30.40 -1.77 17.74
C ARG A 201 31.58 -2.52 17.12
N CYS A 202 32.12 -3.46 17.86
CA CYS A 202 33.05 -4.44 17.33
C CYS A 202 32.27 -5.67 16.86
N LEU A 203 32.47 -6.05 15.59
CA LEU A 203 31.79 -7.18 14.98
C LEU A 203 32.59 -8.46 15.19
N LYS A 204 31.99 -9.40 15.92
CA LYS A 204 32.45 -10.78 16.09
C LYS A 204 31.79 -11.68 15.05
N ALA A 205 32.52 -12.70 14.58
CA ALA A 205 32.00 -13.74 13.69
C ALA A 205 32.45 -15.12 14.22
N PRO A 206 31.52 -16.08 14.47
CA PRO A 206 30.07 -15.93 14.41
C PRO A 206 29.53 -14.96 15.47
N MET A 207 28.38 -14.34 15.20
CA MET A 207 27.80 -13.32 16.10
C MET A 207 27.23 -13.89 17.41
N GLY A 208 26.97 -15.20 17.47
CA GLY A 208 26.35 -15.88 18.62
C GLY A 208 26.06 -17.35 18.30
N GLU A 209 25.23 -17.99 19.12
CA GLU A 209 24.73 -19.34 18.85
C GLU A 209 23.84 -19.35 17.59
N GLN A 210 24.14 -20.26 16.67
CA GLN A 210 23.45 -20.37 15.39
C GLN A 210 22.72 -21.70 15.29
N SER A 211 21.46 -21.63 14.87
CA SER A 211 20.67 -22.76 14.45
C SER A 211 20.85 -22.97 12.95
N ASN A 212 20.87 -24.22 12.48
CA ASN A 212 20.85 -24.47 11.04
C ASN A 212 19.44 -24.17 10.50
N VAL A 213 19.26 -22.96 9.97
CA VAL A 213 18.00 -22.49 9.39
C VAL A 213 18.13 -22.51 7.88
N THR A 214 17.32 -23.31 7.20
CA THR A 214 17.12 -23.18 5.75
C THR A 214 16.01 -22.18 5.52
N ILE A 215 16.31 -21.07 4.85
CA ILE A 215 15.29 -20.16 4.35
C ILE A 215 14.48 -20.91 3.30
N ARG A 216 13.23 -21.21 3.61
CA ARG A 216 12.23 -21.55 2.60
C ARG A 216 11.46 -20.27 2.33
N VAL A 217 11.87 -19.53 1.31
CA VAL A 217 11.01 -18.46 0.78
C VAL A 217 9.73 -19.16 0.35
N SER A 218 8.62 -18.87 1.03
CA SER A 218 7.33 -19.26 0.45
C SER A 218 7.21 -18.45 -0.84
N GLU A 219 7.05 -19.11 -1.99
CA GLU A 219 6.89 -18.46 -3.30
C GLU A 219 5.56 -17.71 -3.34
N VAL A 220 5.45 -16.62 -2.57
CA VAL A 220 4.22 -15.91 -2.27
C VAL A 220 4.37 -14.49 -2.82
N HIS A 221 3.58 -14.22 -3.86
CA HIS A 221 3.14 -12.91 -4.36
C HIS A 221 4.21 -11.81 -4.43
N HIS A 222 5.09 -11.91 -5.42
CA HIS A 222 5.90 -10.77 -5.83
C HIS A 222 5.48 -10.25 -7.19
N ILE A 223 5.30 -8.95 -7.24
CA ILE A 223 4.89 -8.24 -8.44
C ILE A 223 6.11 -8.06 -9.34
N ASP A 224 5.98 -8.41 -10.62
CA ASP A 224 7.04 -8.16 -11.59
C ASP A 224 7.12 -6.66 -11.90
N GLU A 225 8.16 -5.99 -11.41
CA GLU A 225 8.40 -4.55 -11.57
C GLU A 225 8.48 -4.12 -13.05
N HIS A 226 8.97 -4.99 -13.95
CA HIS A 226 9.03 -4.68 -15.38
C HIS A 226 7.65 -4.71 -16.02
N ILE A 227 6.77 -5.61 -15.59
CA ILE A 227 5.40 -5.72 -16.08
C ILE A 227 4.55 -4.58 -15.51
N VAL A 228 4.74 -4.21 -14.25
CA VAL A 228 4.11 -3.02 -13.66
C VAL A 228 4.49 -1.75 -14.40
N ALA A 229 5.76 -1.55 -14.73
CA ALA A 229 6.20 -0.37 -15.48
C ALA A 229 5.61 -0.32 -16.90
N GLN A 230 5.33 -1.48 -17.51
CA GLN A 230 4.69 -1.58 -18.82
C GLN A 230 3.16 -1.38 -18.78
N LEU A 231 2.50 -1.82 -17.71
CA LEU A 231 1.03 -1.75 -17.55
C LEU A 231 0.55 -0.50 -16.79
N SER A 232 1.40 0.13 -15.98
CA SER A 232 1.07 1.33 -15.20
C SER A 232 1.42 2.58 -16.01
N ALA A 233 0.59 2.93 -16.98
CA ALA A 233 0.78 4.13 -17.80
C ALA A 233 0.72 5.47 -17.02
N VAL A 234 0.69 5.47 -15.68
CA VAL A 234 0.54 6.69 -14.85
C VAL A 234 1.49 6.78 -13.63
N LYS A 235 2.39 5.82 -13.37
CA LYS A 235 3.39 5.99 -12.29
C LYS A 235 4.67 6.65 -12.79
N GLY A 236 5.09 7.69 -12.06
CA GLY A 236 6.16 8.62 -12.39
C GLY A 236 7.35 7.95 -13.06
N GLN A 237 7.60 8.33 -14.31
CA GLN A 237 8.87 8.06 -14.97
C GLN A 237 9.99 8.47 -14.00
N GLU A 238 10.91 7.55 -13.71
CA GLU A 238 12.28 7.92 -13.40
C GLU A 238 12.77 8.75 -14.61
N MET A 239 12.57 10.07 -14.54
CA MET A 239 13.10 10.96 -15.54
C MET A 239 14.61 10.94 -15.39
N ASN A 240 15.30 10.42 -16.40
CA ASN A 240 16.76 10.51 -16.49
C ASN A 240 17.17 11.99 -16.50
N VAL A 241 17.50 12.52 -15.32
CA VAL A 241 17.94 13.91 -15.16
C VAL A 241 19.25 14.10 -15.90
N LYS A 242 19.23 14.99 -16.90
CA LYS A 242 20.45 15.36 -17.63
C LYS A 242 21.18 16.45 -16.85
N PHE A 243 22.48 16.26 -16.64
CA PHE A 243 23.34 17.27 -16.03
C PHE A 243 24.01 18.10 -17.12
N GLY A 244 23.84 19.42 -17.04
CA GLY A 244 24.47 20.39 -17.93
C GLY A 244 25.91 20.73 -17.53
N ALA A 245 26.36 21.89 -18.00
CA ALA A 245 27.72 22.37 -17.75
C ALA A 245 28.01 22.53 -16.24
N GLU A 246 29.28 22.35 -15.88
CA GLU A 246 29.77 22.64 -14.54
C GLU A 246 29.74 24.14 -14.29
N LEU A 247 29.13 24.52 -13.17
CA LEU A 247 29.16 25.87 -12.65
C LEU A 247 29.54 25.77 -11.17
N PRO A 248 30.83 25.76 -10.82
CA PRO A 248 31.30 25.55 -9.46
C PRO A 248 30.54 26.43 -8.45
N ASN A 249 30.05 25.79 -7.38
CA ASN A 249 29.28 26.44 -6.31
C ASN A 249 28.07 27.24 -6.81
N CYS A 250 27.54 26.89 -8.00
CA CYS A 250 26.50 27.62 -8.72
C CYS A 250 26.78 29.12 -8.89
N GLY A 251 28.05 29.51 -8.93
CA GLY A 251 28.47 30.91 -9.05
C GLY A 251 28.39 31.72 -7.75
N HIS A 252 28.12 31.08 -6.60
CA HIS A 252 28.20 31.72 -5.30
C HIS A 252 29.69 31.99 -4.94
N PRO A 253 30.03 33.17 -4.39
CA PRO A 253 31.43 33.60 -4.21
C PRO A 253 32.21 32.79 -3.16
N GLU A 254 31.52 32.27 -2.15
CA GLU A 254 32.09 31.47 -1.05
C GLU A 254 31.44 30.10 -1.00
N ASN A 255 32.18 29.05 -0.65
CA ASN A 255 31.62 27.69 -0.54
C ASN A 255 30.52 27.65 0.53
N CYS A 256 29.37 27.06 0.20
CA CYS A 256 28.32 26.82 1.18
C CYS A 256 28.79 25.82 2.27
N PRO A 257 28.25 25.93 3.51
CA PRO A 257 28.39 24.92 4.54
C PRO A 257 28.00 23.51 4.07
N GLU A 258 28.53 22.46 4.71
CA GLU A 258 28.25 21.05 4.32
C GLU A 258 26.77 20.64 4.41
N ASP A 259 25.97 21.35 5.21
CA ASP A 259 24.53 21.14 5.39
C ASP A 259 23.67 22.07 4.52
N GLU A 260 24.28 22.85 3.63
CA GLU A 260 23.60 23.74 2.69
C GLU A 260 23.93 23.40 1.23
N ILE A 261 22.98 23.67 0.35
CA ILE A 261 23.04 23.33 -1.07
C ILE A 261 23.20 24.63 -1.87
N PRO A 262 24.31 24.82 -2.62
CA PRO A 262 24.44 25.98 -3.50
C PRO A 262 23.47 25.87 -4.67
N MET A 263 22.72 26.94 -4.92
CA MET A 263 21.77 27.04 -6.03
C MET A 263 21.87 28.40 -6.75
N LEU A 264 21.56 28.40 -8.06
CA LEU A 264 21.38 29.61 -8.87
C LEU A 264 20.02 29.56 -9.55
N PHE A 265 19.26 30.66 -9.47
CA PHE A 265 18.01 30.86 -10.18
C PHE A 265 18.16 31.98 -11.21
N TYR A 266 17.72 31.74 -12.44
CA TYR A 266 17.61 32.75 -13.49
C TYR A 266 16.30 32.57 -14.25
N SER A 267 15.40 33.56 -14.21
CA SER A 267 14.06 33.44 -14.81
C SER A 267 13.99 33.80 -16.29
N GLY A 268 15.07 34.34 -16.87
CA GLY A 268 15.03 34.89 -18.23
C GLY A 268 14.42 36.29 -18.31
N LYS A 269 14.85 37.10 -19.29
CA LYS A 269 14.34 38.46 -19.52
C LYS A 269 12.99 38.50 -20.23
N ASP A 270 12.82 37.60 -21.19
CA ASP A 270 11.68 37.50 -22.09
C ASP A 270 11.63 36.08 -22.67
N LYS A 271 10.70 35.81 -23.59
CA LYS A 271 10.50 34.50 -24.23
C LYS A 271 11.73 33.92 -24.97
N ASP A 272 12.73 34.73 -25.31
CA ASP A 272 13.90 34.31 -26.10
C ASP A 272 15.15 34.04 -25.24
N ASP A 273 15.09 34.35 -23.94
CA ASP A 273 16.19 34.23 -22.96
C ASP A 273 15.89 33.15 -21.91
N SER A 274 16.25 31.90 -22.23
CA SER A 274 15.91 30.70 -21.45
C SER A 274 16.22 30.76 -19.94
N PRO A 275 15.42 30.09 -19.10
CA PRO A 275 15.63 30.05 -17.67
C PRO A 275 16.85 29.17 -17.34
N ARG A 276 17.50 29.45 -16.22
CA ARG A 276 18.59 28.61 -15.70
C ARG A 276 18.40 28.28 -14.23
N LEU A 277 18.62 27.01 -13.88
CA LEU A 277 18.66 26.53 -12.51
C LEU A 277 19.90 25.66 -12.32
N CYS A 278 20.80 26.07 -11.42
CA CYS A 278 21.94 25.26 -11.00
C CYS A 278 21.68 24.70 -9.60
N VAL A 279 22.06 23.43 -9.39
CA VAL A 279 22.02 22.76 -8.09
C VAL A 279 23.36 22.07 -7.88
N ASN A 280 23.99 22.32 -6.73
CA ASN A 280 25.23 21.67 -6.30
C ASN A 280 26.36 21.67 -7.35
N GLY A 281 26.54 22.80 -8.03
CA GLY A 281 27.61 23.01 -8.99
C GLY A 281 27.33 22.55 -10.43
N ARG A 282 26.12 22.07 -10.72
CA ARG A 282 25.71 21.61 -12.07
C ARG A 282 24.45 22.34 -12.52
N LEU A 283 24.41 22.74 -13.80
CA LEU A 283 23.17 23.22 -14.42
C LEU A 283 22.20 22.04 -14.60
N ILE A 284 20.95 22.23 -14.17
CA ILE A 284 19.87 21.25 -14.26
C ILE A 284 18.77 21.75 -15.20
N ILE A 285 18.45 23.04 -15.17
CA ILE A 285 17.55 23.69 -16.14
C ILE A 285 18.41 24.68 -16.94
N ASP A 286 18.37 24.57 -18.26
CA ASP A 286 18.99 25.48 -19.23
C ASP A 286 18.37 25.25 -20.62
N ARG A 287 18.70 26.07 -21.61
CA ARG A 287 18.31 25.84 -23.01
C ARG A 287 18.64 24.40 -23.45
N ASP A 288 17.64 23.73 -24.01
CA ASP A 288 17.73 22.34 -24.50
C ASP A 288 18.11 21.29 -23.42
N LEU A 289 17.99 21.65 -22.13
CA LEU A 289 18.29 20.79 -20.99
C LEU A 289 17.03 20.51 -20.17
N ASN A 290 16.73 19.22 -19.94
CA ASN A 290 15.56 18.75 -19.19
C ASN A 290 14.23 19.43 -19.58
N SER A 291 14.06 19.68 -20.88
CA SER A 291 12.85 20.28 -21.46
C SER A 291 12.51 21.66 -20.90
N ALA A 292 13.50 22.44 -20.46
CA ALA A 292 13.28 23.79 -19.96
C ALA A 292 12.46 24.65 -20.94
N GLY A 293 11.37 25.25 -20.47
CA GLY A 293 10.41 25.94 -21.32
C GLY A 293 9.47 26.88 -20.57
N ARG A 294 8.55 27.53 -21.31
CA ARG A 294 7.58 28.50 -20.76
C ARG A 294 6.76 27.85 -19.64
N GLY A 295 6.41 28.61 -18.61
CA GLY A 295 5.63 28.12 -17.47
C GLY A 295 6.50 27.93 -16.25
N LEU A 296 6.28 26.82 -15.52
CA LEU A 296 7.03 26.47 -14.32
C LEU A 296 8.05 25.37 -14.62
N ASN A 297 9.30 25.62 -14.23
CA ASN A 297 10.40 24.65 -14.29
C ASN A 297 10.79 24.27 -12.86
N LEU A 298 10.79 22.99 -12.55
CA LEU A 298 10.93 22.44 -11.20
C LEU A 298 12.09 21.47 -11.11
N VAL A 299 12.76 21.45 -9.97
CA VAL A 299 13.80 20.49 -9.61
C VAL A 299 13.52 19.98 -8.19
N VAL A 300 13.38 18.66 -8.04
CA VAL A 300 13.17 18.00 -6.75
C VAL A 300 14.51 17.47 -6.27
N ILE A 301 14.82 17.76 -5.01
CA ILE A 301 16.12 17.52 -4.40
C ILE A 301 15.89 16.78 -3.09
N ASP A 302 16.64 15.70 -2.90
CA ASP A 302 16.68 15.02 -1.61
C ASP A 302 17.46 15.87 -0.61
N SER A 303 16.79 16.28 0.47
CA SER A 303 17.35 17.20 1.47
C SER A 303 18.59 16.69 2.19
N LYS A 304 18.77 15.37 2.28
CA LYS A 304 19.80 14.75 3.13
C LYS A 304 21.03 14.35 2.33
N THR A 305 20.83 13.92 1.09
CA THR A 305 21.88 13.52 0.16
C THR A 305 22.26 14.63 -0.83
N HIS A 306 21.43 15.68 -0.92
CA HIS A 306 21.56 16.82 -1.84
C HIS A 306 21.51 16.44 -3.32
N GLN A 307 20.98 15.25 -3.61
CA GLN A 307 20.87 14.77 -4.98
C GLN A 307 19.62 15.32 -5.66
N VAL A 308 19.77 15.65 -6.93
CA VAL A 308 18.63 15.95 -7.80
C VAL A 308 17.93 14.64 -8.12
N MET A 309 16.69 14.51 -7.69
CA MET A 309 15.88 13.31 -7.85
C MET A 309 15.07 13.36 -9.13
N ARG A 310 14.44 14.50 -9.42
CA ARG A 310 13.47 14.68 -10.52
C ARG A 310 13.52 16.11 -11.04
N THR A 311 13.12 16.30 -12.30
CA THR A 311 12.94 17.63 -12.92
C THR A 311 11.58 17.69 -13.60
N GLY A 312 10.87 18.81 -13.56
CA GLY A 312 9.57 18.96 -14.22
C GLY A 312 9.50 20.26 -15.00
N HIS A 313 8.82 20.24 -16.15
CA HIS A 313 8.46 21.43 -16.91
C HIS A 313 6.96 21.36 -17.22
N TYR A 314 6.24 22.43 -16.91
CA TYR A 314 4.80 22.53 -17.12
C TYR A 314 4.45 23.88 -17.71
N ASP A 315 3.88 23.88 -18.92
CA ASP A 315 3.42 25.09 -19.61
C ASP A 315 2.06 25.55 -19.06
N THR A 316 2.07 26.04 -17.82
CA THR A 316 0.88 26.55 -17.11
C THR A 316 0.31 27.85 -17.69
N TYR A 317 0.74 28.24 -18.90
CA TYR A 317 0.10 29.27 -19.71
C TYR A 317 -0.92 28.66 -20.70
N LEU A 318 -0.55 27.59 -21.40
CA LEU A 318 -1.42 26.93 -22.39
C LEU A 318 -2.19 25.72 -21.84
N GLU A 319 -1.56 24.97 -20.95
CA GLU A 319 -2.08 23.68 -20.46
C GLU A 319 -2.67 23.83 -19.07
N ASP A 320 -3.66 22.99 -18.75
CA ASP A 320 -4.12 22.89 -17.37
C ASP A 320 -3.00 22.31 -16.47
N SER A 321 -3.05 22.64 -15.18
CA SER A 321 -1.99 22.29 -14.24
C SER A 321 -2.18 20.91 -13.58
N SER A 322 -3.01 20.02 -14.13
CA SER A 322 -3.26 18.71 -13.52
C SER A 322 -1.99 17.86 -13.44
N ALA A 323 -1.16 17.85 -14.50
CA ALA A 323 0.11 17.13 -14.50
C ALA A 323 1.12 17.69 -13.49
N LEU A 324 1.09 19.01 -13.25
CA LEU A 324 1.90 19.67 -12.22
C LEU A 324 1.44 19.28 -10.81
N VAL A 325 0.12 19.24 -10.59
CA VAL A 325 -0.48 18.81 -9.32
C VAL A 325 -0.03 17.39 -8.97
N LEU A 326 -0.19 16.45 -9.90
CA LEU A 326 0.26 15.06 -9.73
C LEU A 326 1.77 14.96 -9.45
N PHE A 327 2.60 15.79 -10.08
CA PHE A 327 4.03 15.82 -9.82
C PHE A 327 4.38 16.30 -8.41
N LEU A 328 3.73 17.37 -7.94
CA LEU A 328 3.96 17.93 -6.61
C LEU A 328 3.44 16.99 -5.50
N GLU A 329 2.40 16.20 -5.77
CA GLU A 329 1.87 15.21 -4.82
C GLU A 329 2.78 14.02 -4.60
N GLN A 330 3.59 13.67 -5.61
CA GLN A 330 4.62 12.65 -5.49
C GLN A 330 5.83 13.11 -4.65
N LEU A 331 5.82 14.34 -4.12
CA LEU A 331 6.82 14.80 -3.16
C LEU A 331 6.65 14.05 -1.85
N SER A 332 7.70 13.35 -1.47
CA SER A 332 7.78 12.72 -0.17
C SER A 332 8.13 13.77 0.91
N PRO A 333 7.70 13.55 2.17
CA PRO A 333 8.09 14.41 3.30
C PRO A 333 9.61 14.64 3.33
N GLY A 334 9.99 15.89 3.55
CA GLY A 334 11.38 16.34 3.61
C GLY A 334 12.05 16.61 2.26
N GLU A 335 11.47 16.26 1.11
CA GLU A 335 12.03 16.65 -0.20
C GLU A 335 11.94 18.17 -0.40
N ILE A 336 12.99 18.75 -0.97
CA ILE A 336 13.06 20.16 -1.36
C ILE A 336 12.62 20.26 -2.82
N VAL A 337 11.79 21.24 -3.13
CA VAL A 337 11.40 21.58 -4.51
C VAL A 337 11.86 22.99 -4.82
N ALA A 338 12.69 23.13 -5.84
CA ALA A 338 13.16 24.40 -6.39
C ALA A 338 12.40 24.70 -7.68
N VAL A 339 11.85 25.91 -7.79
CA VAL A 339 10.99 26.33 -8.90
C VAL A 339 11.48 27.64 -9.48
N ILE A 340 11.45 27.76 -10.81
CA ILE A 340 11.70 29.00 -11.54
C ILE A 340 10.65 29.18 -12.65
N SER A 341 10.02 30.35 -12.69
CA SER A 341 9.10 30.70 -13.79
C SER A 341 9.88 31.19 -15.02
N PHE A 342 9.30 30.97 -16.21
CA PHE A 342 9.82 31.48 -17.47
C PHE A 342 8.70 31.94 -18.41
N ASP A 343 8.89 33.10 -19.04
CA ASP A 343 7.95 33.77 -19.95
C ASP A 343 6.59 34.11 -19.32
N GLU A 344 5.73 33.11 -19.08
CA GLU A 344 4.40 33.23 -18.47
C GLU A 344 4.04 31.91 -17.78
N ALA A 345 3.52 31.95 -16.55
CA ALA A 345 3.22 30.75 -15.76
C ALA A 345 1.88 30.79 -15.00
N SER A 346 1.05 31.81 -15.20
CA SER A 346 -0.10 32.10 -14.35
C SER A 346 -1.46 31.84 -15.00
N ASN A 347 -1.56 31.86 -16.34
CA ASN A 347 -2.84 31.91 -17.04
C ASN A 347 -3.75 30.68 -16.77
N SER A 348 -3.17 29.48 -16.77
CA SER A 348 -3.87 28.20 -16.54
C SER A 348 -3.43 27.51 -15.24
N LEU A 349 -2.81 28.27 -14.33
CA LEU A 349 -2.40 27.76 -13.02
C LEU A 349 -3.60 27.67 -12.06
N SER A 350 -3.99 26.45 -11.74
CA SER A 350 -5.13 26.12 -10.89
C SER A 350 -4.90 26.54 -9.43
N ASP A 351 -5.99 26.78 -8.71
CA ASP A 351 -5.91 27.10 -7.28
C ASP A 351 -5.41 25.92 -6.44
N MET A 352 -5.57 24.69 -6.93
CA MET A 352 -4.98 23.48 -6.33
C MET A 352 -3.45 23.53 -6.37
N ALA A 353 -2.87 23.77 -7.55
CA ALA A 353 -1.43 23.93 -7.69
C ALA A 353 -0.90 25.05 -6.79
N LYS A 354 -1.60 26.20 -6.75
CA LYS A 354 -1.25 27.31 -5.85
C LYS A 354 -1.31 26.90 -4.37
N HIS A 355 -2.30 26.11 -3.98
CA HIS A 355 -2.43 25.64 -2.62
C HIS A 355 -1.34 24.63 -2.24
N ILE A 356 -0.97 23.71 -3.13
CA ILE A 356 0.15 22.80 -2.87
C ILE A 356 1.45 23.58 -2.68
N PHE A 357 1.71 24.60 -3.50
CA PHE A 357 2.85 25.50 -3.28
C PHE A 357 2.75 26.25 -1.95
N TYR A 358 1.55 26.67 -1.53
CA TYR A 358 1.31 27.27 -0.22
C TYR A 358 1.66 26.31 0.92
N GLU A 359 1.23 25.05 0.86
CA GLU A 359 1.61 24.00 1.83
C GLU A 359 3.12 23.69 1.82
N LEU A 360 3.76 23.83 0.66
CA LEU A 360 5.22 23.71 0.52
C LEU A 360 5.96 24.94 1.06
N GLY A 361 5.24 25.95 1.56
CA GLY A 361 5.78 27.13 2.22
C GLY A 361 5.73 28.42 1.40
N SER A 362 5.06 28.46 0.24
CA SER A 362 4.96 29.68 -0.56
C SER A 362 4.04 30.73 0.09
N SER A 363 4.56 31.95 0.18
CA SER A 363 3.81 33.14 0.60
C SER A 363 3.34 34.00 -0.57
N LEU A 364 3.97 33.87 -1.75
CA LEU A 364 3.71 34.73 -2.92
C LEU A 364 2.93 34.05 -4.04
N ILE A 365 2.71 32.72 -4.02
CA ILE A 365 2.09 32.00 -5.14
C ILE A 365 0.73 32.55 -5.56
N TYR A 366 -0.12 32.96 -4.61
CA TYR A 366 -1.41 33.59 -4.90
C TYR A 366 -1.31 35.00 -5.52
N ARG A 367 -0.10 35.57 -5.57
CA ARG A 367 0.20 36.85 -6.23
C ARG A 367 0.81 36.67 -7.62
N LEU A 368 1.08 35.44 -8.06
CA LEU A 368 1.62 35.16 -9.38
C LEU A 368 0.60 35.60 -10.44
N LYS A 369 1.07 36.41 -11.40
CA LYS A 369 0.25 37.04 -12.45
C LYS A 369 0.97 37.00 -13.79
N PHE A 370 0.24 37.37 -14.83
CA PHE A 370 0.71 37.36 -16.22
C PHE A 370 2.11 37.95 -16.35
N ARG A 371 3.08 37.16 -16.81
CA ARG A 371 4.50 37.52 -17.04
C ARG A 371 5.30 37.95 -15.80
N ALA A 372 4.89 37.52 -14.61
CA ALA A 372 5.70 37.66 -13.41
C ALA A 372 6.93 36.73 -13.44
N SER A 373 8.07 37.22 -12.96
CA SER A 373 9.24 36.40 -12.68
C SER A 373 9.17 35.96 -11.22
N TRP A 374 9.28 34.66 -10.97
CA TRP A 374 9.13 34.06 -9.65
C TRP A 374 10.13 32.92 -9.48
N TYR A 375 10.81 32.90 -8.34
CA TYR A 375 11.52 31.71 -7.88
C TYR A 375 11.01 31.33 -6.50
N PHE A 376 11.04 30.04 -6.23
CA PHE A 376 10.55 29.49 -4.98
C PHE A 376 11.33 28.24 -4.62
N ILE A 377 11.68 28.11 -3.34
CA ILE A 377 12.24 26.88 -2.78
C ILE A 377 11.37 26.47 -1.60
N GLY A 378 10.63 25.37 -1.77
CA GLY A 378 9.77 24.80 -0.75
C GLY A 378 10.27 23.46 -0.23
N GLN A 379 9.71 23.01 0.88
CA GLN A 379 9.96 21.67 1.42
C GLN A 379 8.66 21.03 1.88
N LYS A 380 8.42 19.77 1.50
CA LYS A 380 7.22 19.06 1.93
C LYS A 380 7.26 18.82 3.44
N GLY A 381 6.27 19.34 4.16
CA GLY A 381 6.18 19.27 5.62
C GLY A 381 6.82 20.46 6.35
N ILE A 382 7.13 21.56 5.66
CA ILE A 382 7.58 22.80 6.30
C ILE A 382 6.49 23.39 7.21
N ASP A 383 6.89 23.94 8.36
CA ASP A 383 6.00 24.63 9.30
C ASP A 383 6.12 26.15 9.15
N GLY A 384 5.33 26.73 8.24
CA GLY A 384 5.32 28.17 7.93
C GLY A 384 5.83 28.48 6.52
N TYR A 385 6.17 29.76 6.27
CA TYR A 385 6.61 30.19 4.94
C TYR A 385 8.11 30.01 4.75
N THR A 386 8.53 29.61 3.56
CA THR A 386 9.96 29.56 3.21
C THR A 386 10.55 30.98 3.18
N PRO A 387 11.80 31.19 3.65
CA PRO A 387 12.51 32.44 3.42
C PRO A 387 13.08 32.55 1.99
N PHE A 388 13.00 31.47 1.20
CA PHE A 388 13.62 31.35 -0.12
C PHE A 388 12.58 31.49 -1.24
N GLU A 389 12.00 32.69 -1.34
CA GLU A 389 11.00 33.02 -2.33
C GLU A 389 11.10 34.51 -2.70
N ASP A 390 11.03 34.83 -3.99
CA ASP A 390 10.89 36.22 -4.45
C ASP A 390 10.11 36.30 -5.77
N MET A 391 9.48 37.45 -6.00
CA MET A 391 8.67 37.69 -7.18
C MET A 391 8.81 39.13 -7.68
N ASN A 392 9.19 39.27 -8.94
CA ASN A 392 9.07 40.53 -9.66
C ASN A 392 7.76 40.56 -10.43
N LEU A 393 6.98 41.63 -10.22
CA LEU A 393 5.74 41.88 -10.96
C LEU A 393 6.02 42.75 -12.19
N PRO A 394 5.33 42.49 -13.32
CA PRO A 394 5.48 43.29 -14.51
C PRO A 394 4.77 44.64 -14.40
N SER A 395 5.17 45.58 -15.26
CA SER A 395 4.49 46.87 -15.44
C SER A 395 3.75 46.85 -16.78
N GLY A 396 2.42 46.78 -16.74
CA GLY A 396 1.61 46.67 -17.95
C GLY A 396 1.74 45.28 -18.59
N ASN A 397 1.96 45.24 -19.92
CA ASN A 397 2.06 44.00 -20.69
C ASN A 397 3.50 43.51 -20.88
N ASP A 398 4.52 44.24 -20.40
CA ASP A 398 5.92 43.81 -20.51
C ASP A 398 6.25 42.67 -19.54
N TRP A 399 7.38 41.99 -19.76
CA TRP A 399 7.90 41.01 -18.81
C TRP A 399 8.43 41.69 -17.54
N ALA A 400 8.27 41.02 -16.41
CA ALA A 400 8.88 41.47 -15.17
C ALA A 400 10.41 41.47 -15.27
N LYS A 401 11.07 42.21 -14.38
CA LYS A 401 12.54 42.16 -14.30
C LYS A 401 12.99 40.72 -14.00
N PRO A 402 14.00 40.20 -14.72
CA PRO A 402 14.48 38.85 -14.50
C PRO A 402 15.02 38.70 -13.08
N ILE A 403 14.73 37.56 -12.47
CA ILE A 403 15.37 37.16 -11.22
C ILE A 403 16.71 36.54 -11.56
N ARG A 404 17.77 36.93 -10.85
CA ARG A 404 19.07 36.26 -10.85
C ARG A 404 19.60 36.20 -9.44
N GLN A 405 19.54 35.02 -8.83
CA GLN A 405 19.85 34.85 -7.41
C GLN A 405 20.70 33.60 -7.17
N THR A 406 21.81 33.76 -6.45
CA THR A 406 22.63 32.64 -5.94
C THR A 406 22.42 32.51 -4.43
N ILE A 407 22.16 31.31 -3.92
CA ILE A 407 21.80 31.09 -2.51
C ILE A 407 22.41 29.77 -2.02
N CYS A 408 22.82 29.71 -0.76
CA CYS A 408 23.05 28.48 -0.04
C CYS A 408 21.77 28.08 0.71
N VAL A 409 21.18 26.95 0.35
CA VAL A 409 19.88 26.50 0.85
C VAL A 409 20.08 25.42 1.92
N PRO A 410 19.63 25.61 3.17
CA PRO A 410 19.71 24.58 4.19
C PRO A 410 18.98 23.29 3.81
N SER A 411 19.54 22.17 4.22
CA SER A 411 18.93 20.83 4.09
C SER A 411 17.55 20.74 4.74
N VAL A 412 17.30 21.54 5.78
CA VAL A 412 16.02 21.64 6.46
C VAL A 412 15.59 23.09 6.46
N LEU A 413 14.44 23.38 5.86
CA LEU A 413 13.89 24.71 5.80
C LEU A 413 13.12 25.01 7.09
N ASP A 414 13.58 26.00 7.84
CA ASP A 414 12.83 26.53 8.98
C ASP A 414 11.80 27.56 8.49
N GLY A 415 10.52 27.21 8.59
CA GLY A 415 9.44 28.08 8.15
C GLY A 415 9.30 29.32 9.04
N LEU A 416 9.13 30.47 8.39
CA LEU A 416 8.81 31.74 9.03
C LEU A 416 7.35 31.70 9.50
N LYS A 417 7.14 31.61 10.80
CA LYS A 417 5.80 31.60 11.41
C LYS A 417 5.21 33.00 11.43
N THR A 418 4.03 33.19 10.84
CA THR A 418 3.25 34.42 11.02
C THR A 418 2.41 34.33 12.29
N VAL A 419 2.38 35.41 13.08
CA VAL A 419 1.68 35.49 14.39
C VAL A 419 0.16 35.35 14.29
N LYS A 420 -0.42 35.29 13.10
CA LYS A 420 -1.85 35.04 12.90
C LYS A 420 -2.07 34.26 11.60
N ASN A 421 -2.26 32.95 11.72
CA ASN A 421 -3.35 32.27 11.03
C ASN A 421 -3.69 31.03 11.85
N ARG A 422 -4.96 30.89 12.22
CA ARG A 422 -5.51 29.58 12.55
C ARG A 422 -5.25 28.73 11.31
N LEU A 423 -4.41 27.71 11.44
CA LEU A 423 -4.30 26.66 10.42
C LEU A 423 -5.73 26.34 9.97
N PRO A 424 -6.07 26.46 8.67
CA PRO A 424 -7.27 25.82 8.16
C PRO A 424 -7.24 24.36 8.64
N LYS A 425 -8.38 23.81 9.07
CA LYS A 425 -8.49 22.36 9.31
C LYS A 425 -7.80 21.66 8.12
N ALA A 426 -6.92 20.69 8.37
CA ALA A 426 -6.20 19.99 7.30
C ALA A 426 -7.22 19.57 6.22
N GLN A 427 -7.16 20.24 5.07
CA GLN A 427 -8.11 20.02 3.99
C GLN A 427 -7.60 18.85 3.16
N ASN A 428 -8.47 17.92 2.76
CA ASN A 428 -8.07 16.85 1.85
C ASN A 428 -8.16 17.41 0.42
N MET A 429 -7.13 18.18 0.07
CA MET A 429 -7.08 18.93 -1.18
C MET A 429 -7.08 18.03 -2.41
N LEU A 430 -6.53 16.81 -2.30
CA LEU A 430 -6.60 15.78 -3.34
C LEU A 430 -8.05 15.44 -3.67
N ARG A 431 -8.83 15.08 -2.64
CA ARG A 431 -10.23 14.74 -2.77
C ARG A 431 -11.06 15.95 -3.20
N ARG A 432 -10.77 17.15 -2.68
CA ARG A 432 -11.40 18.40 -3.16
C ARG A 432 -11.12 18.66 -4.65
N HIS A 433 -9.89 18.42 -5.13
CA HIS A 433 -9.54 18.58 -6.54
C HIS A 433 -10.35 17.61 -7.40
N PHE A 434 -10.33 16.34 -7.02
CA PHE A 434 -11.10 15.30 -7.67
C PHE A 434 -12.59 15.65 -7.73
N CYS A 435 -13.18 16.02 -6.60
CA CYS A 435 -14.58 16.44 -6.48
C CYS A 435 -14.91 17.75 -7.20
N SER A 436 -13.90 18.59 -7.51
CA SER A 436 -14.10 19.79 -8.34
C SER A 436 -14.08 19.49 -9.84
N ARG A 437 -13.49 18.35 -10.22
CA ARG A 437 -13.30 17.91 -11.60
C ARG A 437 -14.38 16.91 -12.03
N TYR A 438 -14.84 16.09 -11.10
CA TYR A 438 -15.76 14.99 -11.33
C TYR A 438 -16.97 15.07 -10.41
N ASP A 439 -18.16 15.06 -11.00
CA ASP A 439 -19.44 14.99 -10.30
C ASP A 439 -19.89 13.53 -10.11
N GLY A 440 -20.93 13.29 -9.31
CA GLY A 440 -21.59 11.97 -9.22
C GLY A 440 -21.12 11.07 -8.07
N TYR A 441 -20.24 11.56 -7.19
CA TYR A 441 -19.71 10.81 -6.05
C TYR A 441 -20.47 11.03 -4.73
N GLU A 442 -21.65 11.66 -4.79
CA GLU A 442 -22.57 11.80 -3.66
C GLU A 442 -21.89 12.34 -2.38
N ASP A 443 -22.08 11.65 -1.25
CA ASP A 443 -21.55 12.01 0.06
C ASP A 443 -20.02 12.06 0.09
N PHE A 444 -19.35 11.38 -0.85
CA PHE A 444 -17.90 11.42 -0.95
C PHE A 444 -17.37 12.83 -1.25
N CYS A 445 -18.12 13.61 -2.03
CA CYS A 445 -17.75 14.96 -2.44
C CYS A 445 -18.50 16.05 -1.69
N ASP A 446 -19.33 15.69 -0.71
CA ASP A 446 -20.03 16.62 0.16
C ASP A 446 -19.03 17.42 1.01
N GLU A 447 -19.29 18.72 1.21
CA GLU A 447 -18.46 19.61 2.04
C GLU A 447 -18.19 19.06 3.45
N SER A 448 -19.09 18.24 3.98
CA SER A 448 -18.96 17.61 5.30
C SER A 448 -17.99 16.43 5.35
N HIS A 449 -17.73 15.77 4.21
CA HIS A 449 -16.87 14.57 4.12
C HIS A 449 -15.64 14.75 3.24
N VAL A 450 -15.59 15.77 2.38
CA VAL A 450 -14.52 15.98 1.40
C VAL A 450 -13.14 16.10 2.05
N ASP A 451 -13.06 16.51 3.32
CA ASP A 451 -11.81 16.62 4.11
C ASP A 451 -11.47 15.38 4.94
N MET A 452 -12.28 14.32 4.91
CA MET A 452 -11.97 13.10 5.65
C MET A 452 -10.76 12.37 5.03
N PRO A 453 -9.79 11.92 5.86
CA PRO A 453 -8.62 11.22 5.36
C PRO A 453 -9.01 9.83 4.82
N LEU A 454 -8.51 9.50 3.63
CA LEU A 454 -8.67 8.18 3.02
C LEU A 454 -7.51 7.29 3.48
N VAL A 455 -7.72 6.55 4.56
CA VAL A 455 -6.71 5.64 5.12
C VAL A 455 -7.33 4.28 5.41
N PRO A 456 -6.60 3.18 5.17
CA PRO A 456 -7.04 1.86 5.60
C PRO A 456 -7.33 1.80 7.09
N ARG A 457 -8.37 1.05 7.46
CA ARG A 457 -8.76 0.86 8.85
C ARG A 457 -7.62 0.19 9.64
N SER A 458 -7.23 0.83 10.75
CA SER A 458 -6.13 0.38 11.63
C SER A 458 -6.63 -0.21 12.96
N SER A 459 -7.70 -1.00 12.92
CA SER A 459 -8.27 -1.62 14.13
C SER A 459 -7.46 -2.82 14.63
N GLN A 460 -7.76 -3.31 15.84
CA GLN A 460 -7.18 -4.54 16.37
C GLN A 460 -7.63 -5.72 15.52
N THR A 461 -6.76 -6.16 14.60
CA THR A 461 -6.99 -7.31 13.73
C THR A 461 -7.18 -8.59 14.55
N TYR A 462 -8.18 -9.41 14.21
CA TYR A 462 -8.28 -10.78 14.75
C TYR A 462 -7.20 -11.72 14.22
N LEU A 463 -6.53 -11.31 13.14
CA LEU A 463 -5.42 -12.04 12.52
C LEU A 463 -4.08 -11.39 12.88
N PRO A 464 -3.00 -12.18 12.97
CA PRO A 464 -1.65 -11.65 12.99
C PRO A 464 -1.39 -10.82 11.73
N SER A 465 -0.59 -9.75 11.84
CA SER A 465 -0.15 -8.95 10.69
C SER A 465 0.67 -9.74 9.66
N THR A 466 1.05 -10.98 9.99
CA THR A 466 1.75 -11.91 9.10
C THR A 466 0.84 -12.93 8.41
N ASP A 467 -0.47 -12.81 8.55
CA ASP A 467 -1.38 -13.74 7.88
C ASP A 467 -1.26 -13.65 6.36
N ARG A 468 -1.35 -14.81 5.68
CA ARG A 468 -1.20 -14.91 4.23
C ARG A 468 -2.33 -14.20 3.47
N ILE A 469 -3.50 -14.04 4.08
CA ILE A 469 -4.63 -13.38 3.43
C ILE A 469 -4.28 -11.95 2.97
N TYR A 470 -3.47 -11.24 3.74
CA TYR A 470 -3.06 -9.86 3.44
C TYR A 470 -2.09 -9.75 2.26
N SER A 471 -1.54 -10.88 1.81
CA SER A 471 -0.68 -10.96 0.64
C SER A 471 -1.43 -11.40 -0.63
N ILE A 472 -2.69 -11.85 -0.51
CA ILE A 472 -3.49 -12.25 -1.68
C ILE A 472 -3.88 -10.99 -2.47
N PRO A 473 -3.62 -10.94 -3.79
CA PRO A 473 -3.99 -9.80 -4.61
C PRO A 473 -5.52 -9.67 -4.74
N ILE A 474 -5.99 -8.43 -4.81
CA ILE A 474 -7.40 -8.08 -5.01
C ILE A 474 -7.54 -7.29 -6.31
N LEU A 475 -8.30 -7.83 -7.24
CA LEU A 475 -8.75 -7.16 -8.46
C LEU A 475 -10.12 -6.53 -8.20
N LEU A 476 -10.22 -5.21 -8.31
CA LEU A 476 -11.49 -4.53 -8.48
C LEU A 476 -11.70 -4.31 -9.98
N ALA A 477 -12.68 -5.00 -10.57
CA ALA A 477 -13.09 -4.79 -11.95
C ALA A 477 -14.04 -3.60 -12.01
N GLY A 478 -13.49 -2.42 -12.27
CA GLY A 478 -14.24 -1.18 -12.40
C GLY A 478 -14.86 -1.06 -13.77
N GLY A 479 -16.18 -1.24 -13.85
CA GLY A 479 -16.95 -1.04 -15.07
C GLY A 479 -17.21 0.45 -15.30
N LEU A 480 -18.47 0.81 -15.56
CA LEU A 480 -18.84 2.18 -15.97
C LEU A 480 -19.41 3.02 -14.82
N ASN A 481 -19.72 2.42 -13.67
CA ASN A 481 -20.34 3.14 -12.55
C ASN A 481 -19.27 3.60 -11.55
N THR A 482 -18.79 4.82 -11.75
CA THR A 482 -17.66 5.39 -11.01
C THR A 482 -17.93 5.54 -9.50
N ASN A 483 -19.17 5.86 -9.10
CA ASN A 483 -19.55 5.91 -7.68
C ASN A 483 -19.59 4.51 -7.04
N ASN A 484 -20.00 3.48 -7.78
CA ASN A 484 -19.98 2.11 -7.28
C ASN A 484 -18.53 1.62 -7.08
N ILE A 485 -17.61 2.00 -7.97
CA ILE A 485 -16.17 1.74 -7.80
C ILE A 485 -15.63 2.43 -6.54
N ARG A 486 -16.02 3.69 -6.28
CA ARG A 486 -15.69 4.38 -5.02
C ARG A 486 -16.18 3.58 -3.80
N LEU A 487 -17.45 3.20 -3.78
CA LEU A 487 -18.05 2.45 -2.68
C LEU A 487 -17.35 1.10 -2.44
N CYS A 488 -16.97 0.40 -3.51
CA CYS A 488 -16.16 -0.81 -3.44
C CYS A 488 -14.82 -0.53 -2.75
N LEU A 489 -14.10 0.52 -3.17
CA LEU A 489 -12.80 0.90 -2.60
C LEU A 489 -12.91 1.27 -1.11
N GLU A 490 -13.94 2.01 -0.71
CA GLU A 490 -14.21 2.31 0.70
C GLU A 490 -14.44 1.01 1.50
N SER A 491 -15.24 0.08 0.98
CA SER A 491 -15.49 -1.21 1.65
C SER A 491 -14.25 -2.11 1.74
N ILE A 492 -13.31 -1.99 0.79
CA ILE A 492 -12.00 -2.65 0.83
C ILE A 492 -11.11 -2.01 1.92
N TYR A 493 -11.12 -0.68 2.02
CA TYR A 493 -10.38 0.08 3.03
C TYR A 493 -10.86 -0.18 4.46
N ASP A 494 -12.15 -0.51 4.60
CA ASP A 494 -12.75 -0.92 5.87
C ASP A 494 -12.31 -2.32 6.35
N GLN A 495 -11.64 -3.11 5.50
CA GLN A 495 -11.14 -4.43 5.88
C GLN A 495 -9.86 -4.33 6.71
N ASP A 496 -9.88 -4.91 7.92
CA ASP A 496 -8.75 -4.85 8.84
C ASP A 496 -7.49 -5.54 8.26
N GLY A 497 -6.38 -4.81 8.20
CA GLY A 497 -5.07 -5.32 7.75
C GLY A 497 -4.86 -5.29 6.23
N ILE A 498 -5.76 -4.67 5.47
CA ILE A 498 -5.61 -4.51 4.03
C ILE A 498 -4.29 -3.80 3.67
N ASN A 499 -3.61 -4.32 2.65
CA ASN A 499 -2.45 -3.66 2.04
C ASN A 499 -2.88 -3.06 0.69
N PRO A 500 -2.98 -1.71 0.58
CA PRO A 500 -3.37 -1.05 -0.67
C PRO A 500 -2.50 -1.39 -1.88
N GLN A 501 -1.25 -1.84 -1.66
CA GLN A 501 -0.36 -2.23 -2.76
C GLN A 501 -0.75 -3.54 -3.46
N ASN A 502 -1.58 -4.36 -2.80
CA ASN A 502 -2.11 -5.60 -3.35
C ASN A 502 -3.49 -5.41 -4.01
N VAL A 503 -4.03 -4.18 -3.98
CA VAL A 503 -5.29 -3.81 -4.61
C VAL A 503 -5.01 -3.15 -5.95
N VAL A 504 -5.64 -3.68 -7.00
CA VAL A 504 -5.55 -3.16 -8.36
C VAL A 504 -6.96 -2.93 -8.90
N VAL A 505 -7.21 -1.71 -9.38
CA VAL A 505 -8.45 -1.31 -10.02
C VAL A 505 -8.26 -1.39 -11.53
N ALA A 506 -8.87 -2.40 -12.15
CA ALA A 506 -8.96 -2.46 -13.60
C ALA A 506 -10.04 -1.49 -14.08
N PHE A 507 -9.78 -0.76 -15.16
CA PHE A 507 -10.72 0.18 -15.75
C PHE A 507 -10.52 0.28 -17.25
N ASP A 508 -11.56 0.65 -18.00
CA ASP A 508 -11.41 0.93 -19.43
C ASP A 508 -10.59 2.22 -19.61
N SER A 509 -9.48 2.09 -20.34
CA SER A 509 -8.53 3.16 -20.65
C SER A 509 -9.13 4.48 -21.14
N ILE A 510 -10.33 4.45 -21.72
CA ILE A 510 -11.06 5.63 -22.19
C ILE A 510 -11.47 6.52 -20.99
N TYR A 511 -11.71 5.93 -19.82
CA TYR A 511 -12.19 6.61 -18.62
C TYR A 511 -11.07 6.84 -17.59
N SER A 512 -10.18 7.78 -17.91
CA SER A 512 -9.04 8.17 -17.04
C SER A 512 -9.42 8.61 -15.62
N GLU A 513 -10.68 8.98 -15.37
CA GLU A 513 -11.23 9.33 -14.06
C GLU A 513 -10.98 8.25 -12.98
N ILE A 514 -11.06 6.97 -13.36
CA ILE A 514 -10.83 5.86 -12.42
C ILE A 514 -9.36 5.79 -11.98
N SER A 515 -8.43 6.26 -12.82
CA SER A 515 -7.03 6.38 -12.44
C SER A 515 -6.84 7.45 -11.36
N ASP A 516 -7.52 8.60 -11.49
CA ASP A 516 -7.47 9.68 -10.52
C ASP A 516 -8.11 9.25 -9.19
N LEU A 517 -9.26 8.56 -9.25
CA LEU A 517 -9.91 7.97 -8.08
C LEU A 517 -8.99 6.95 -7.39
N SER A 518 -8.35 6.06 -8.15
CA SER A 518 -7.42 5.06 -7.61
C SER A 518 -6.23 5.70 -6.89
N ALA A 519 -5.73 6.83 -7.41
CA ALA A 519 -4.64 7.58 -6.78
C ALA A 519 -5.03 8.15 -5.41
N LEU A 520 -6.27 8.62 -5.24
CA LEU A 520 -6.79 9.08 -3.93
C LEU A 520 -6.75 7.99 -2.86
N PHE A 521 -7.02 6.75 -3.26
CA PHE A 521 -6.96 5.57 -2.40
C PHE A 521 -5.58 4.90 -2.41
N HIS A 522 -4.53 5.52 -2.97
CA HIS A 522 -3.18 4.96 -3.00
C HIS A 522 -3.09 3.50 -3.52
N VAL A 523 -4.05 3.09 -4.35
CA VAL A 523 -4.11 1.77 -5.01
C VAL A 523 -3.63 1.89 -6.46
N ARG A 524 -3.38 0.76 -7.12
CA ARG A 524 -2.89 0.78 -8.51
C ARG A 524 -4.06 0.80 -9.47
N ALA A 525 -3.94 1.60 -10.53
CA ALA A 525 -4.87 1.59 -11.65
C ALA A 525 -4.29 0.75 -12.79
N LEU A 526 -5.11 -0.12 -13.37
CA LEU A 526 -4.77 -0.99 -14.50
C LEU A 526 -5.68 -0.63 -15.70
N PRO A 527 -5.17 0.11 -16.69
CA PRO A 527 -5.94 0.41 -17.89
C PRO A 527 -6.07 -0.84 -18.76
N ILE A 528 -7.30 -1.14 -19.18
CA ILE A 528 -7.62 -2.20 -20.15
C ILE A 528 -8.09 -1.52 -21.43
N ASN A 529 -7.46 -1.88 -22.56
CA ASN A 529 -7.74 -1.28 -23.86
C ASN A 529 -8.67 -2.19 -24.67
N ASN A 530 -9.76 -1.62 -25.20
CA ASN A 530 -10.50 -2.22 -26.32
C ASN A 530 -11.09 -3.62 -26.03
N SER A 531 -11.75 -3.79 -24.88
CA SER A 531 -12.50 -5.00 -24.55
C SER A 531 -13.82 -5.05 -25.33
N ALA A 532 -14.13 -6.16 -26.00
CA ALA A 532 -15.35 -6.31 -26.80
C ALA A 532 -16.65 -6.37 -25.95
N SER A 533 -16.54 -6.74 -24.68
CA SER A 533 -17.65 -6.81 -23.73
C SER A 533 -17.16 -6.67 -22.29
N TYR A 534 -18.06 -6.38 -21.35
CA TYR A 534 -17.73 -6.38 -19.91
C TYR A 534 -17.18 -7.73 -19.44
N ASN A 535 -17.63 -8.82 -20.05
CA ASN A 535 -17.11 -10.16 -19.75
C ASN A 535 -15.64 -10.29 -20.14
N ASP A 536 -15.31 -9.87 -21.36
CA ASP A 536 -13.92 -9.88 -21.83
C ASP A 536 -13.05 -8.98 -20.97
N PHE A 537 -13.58 -7.81 -20.56
CA PHE A 537 -12.91 -6.88 -19.64
C PHE A 537 -12.54 -7.53 -18.30
N VAL A 538 -13.47 -8.19 -17.62
CA VAL A 538 -13.17 -8.87 -16.33
C VAL A 538 -12.14 -9.99 -16.52
N LEU A 539 -12.27 -10.79 -17.58
CA LEU A 539 -11.35 -11.89 -17.86
C LEU A 539 -9.94 -11.38 -18.21
N GLU A 540 -9.84 -10.29 -18.98
CA GLU A 540 -8.57 -9.61 -19.24
C GLU A 540 -7.97 -9.04 -17.96
N GLY A 541 -8.78 -8.44 -17.07
CA GLY A 541 -8.31 -7.99 -15.76
C GLY A 541 -7.73 -9.13 -14.93
N ILE A 542 -8.36 -10.31 -14.94
CA ILE A 542 -7.84 -11.51 -14.26
C ILE A 542 -6.53 -11.96 -14.90
N ASP A 543 -6.44 -12.03 -16.23
CA ASP A 543 -5.21 -12.44 -16.94
C ASP A 543 -4.03 -11.51 -16.61
N HIS A 544 -4.27 -10.19 -16.61
CA HIS A 544 -3.27 -9.19 -16.24
C HIS A 544 -2.88 -9.31 -14.77
N MET A 545 -3.83 -9.56 -13.86
CA MET A 545 -3.53 -9.77 -12.44
C MET A 545 -2.69 -11.02 -12.20
N MET A 546 -2.99 -12.13 -12.89
CA MET A 546 -2.18 -13.35 -12.80
C MET A 546 -0.77 -13.19 -13.37
N THR A 547 -0.60 -12.21 -14.25
CA THR A 547 0.70 -11.81 -14.83
C THR A 547 1.44 -10.82 -13.93
N LEU A 548 0.73 -9.85 -13.33
CA LEU A 548 1.26 -8.91 -12.36
C LEU A 548 1.71 -9.62 -11.10
N PHE A 549 1.00 -10.65 -10.66
CA PHE A 549 1.32 -11.45 -9.47
C PHE A 549 1.63 -12.91 -9.88
N PRO A 550 2.77 -13.19 -10.55
CA PRO A 550 3.06 -14.51 -11.12
C PRO A 550 3.16 -15.62 -10.07
N TYR A 551 3.53 -15.30 -8.83
CA TYR A 551 3.64 -16.27 -7.74
C TYR A 551 2.36 -16.39 -6.91
N ALA A 552 1.25 -15.85 -7.40
CA ALA A 552 0.00 -15.90 -6.67
C ALA A 552 -0.71 -17.24 -6.76
N PRO A 553 -0.89 -18.00 -5.66
CA PRO A 553 -1.74 -19.18 -5.69
C PRO A 553 -3.22 -18.86 -5.96
N CYS A 554 -3.69 -17.70 -5.51
CA CYS A 554 -5.08 -17.27 -5.62
C CYS A 554 -5.17 -15.77 -5.94
N LEU A 555 -6.33 -15.37 -6.47
CA LEU A 555 -6.74 -14.00 -6.72
C LEU A 555 -8.13 -13.78 -6.10
N ILE A 556 -8.34 -12.65 -5.43
CA ILE A 556 -9.68 -12.17 -5.07
C ILE A 556 -10.14 -11.25 -6.19
N VAL A 557 -11.33 -11.50 -6.73
CA VAL A 557 -11.98 -10.64 -7.72
C VAL A 557 -13.18 -9.99 -7.07
N VAL A 558 -13.37 -8.71 -7.31
CA VAL A 558 -14.50 -7.88 -6.87
C VAL A 558 -15.04 -7.14 -8.09
N GLU A 559 -16.30 -7.37 -8.46
CA GLU A 559 -17.01 -6.62 -9.50
C GLU A 559 -17.57 -5.30 -8.93
N GLU A 560 -17.82 -4.29 -9.77
CA GLU A 560 -18.12 -2.90 -9.35
C GLU A 560 -19.37 -2.73 -8.47
N ASP A 561 -20.32 -3.66 -8.48
CA ASP A 561 -21.60 -3.54 -7.75
C ASP A 561 -21.60 -4.23 -6.37
N MET A 562 -20.44 -4.34 -5.72
CA MET A 562 -20.29 -5.15 -4.50
C MET A 562 -19.68 -4.39 -3.33
N ILE A 563 -20.41 -4.37 -2.21
CA ILE A 563 -19.88 -3.96 -0.91
C ILE A 563 -19.33 -5.17 -0.18
N LEU A 564 -18.07 -5.09 0.26
CA LEU A 564 -17.49 -6.08 1.16
C LEU A 564 -18.03 -5.86 2.58
N LEU A 565 -18.67 -6.87 3.15
CA LEU A 565 -19.21 -6.78 4.52
C LEU A 565 -18.08 -6.86 5.57
N PRO A 566 -18.33 -6.43 6.82
CA PRO A 566 -17.34 -6.53 7.89
C PRO A 566 -16.78 -7.95 8.04
N GLY A 567 -15.47 -8.06 8.21
CA GLY A 567 -14.78 -9.35 8.40
C GLY A 567 -14.62 -10.18 7.14
N PHE A 568 -14.79 -9.62 5.94
CA PHE A 568 -14.64 -10.35 4.67
C PHE A 568 -13.27 -11.03 4.55
N LEU A 569 -12.16 -10.31 4.80
CA LEU A 569 -10.83 -10.91 4.77
C LEU A 569 -10.63 -11.91 5.91
N TYR A 570 -11.20 -11.66 7.08
CA TYR A 570 -11.15 -12.59 8.22
C TYR A 570 -11.85 -13.92 7.91
N PHE A 571 -13.00 -13.88 7.23
CA PHE A 571 -13.69 -15.06 6.75
C PHE A 571 -12.84 -15.85 5.74
N LEU A 572 -12.27 -15.18 4.74
CA LEU A 572 -11.43 -15.84 3.74
C LEU A 572 -10.17 -16.45 4.35
N ALA A 573 -9.55 -15.79 5.33
CA ALA A 573 -8.36 -16.28 6.02
C ALA A 573 -8.61 -17.62 6.74
N GLN A 574 -9.80 -17.81 7.33
CA GLN A 574 -10.17 -19.05 8.00
C GLN A 574 -10.28 -20.23 7.01
N LEU A 575 -10.70 -19.96 5.77
CA LEU A 575 -10.85 -20.98 4.73
C LEU A 575 -9.57 -21.26 3.96
N LEU A 576 -8.70 -20.27 3.82
CA LEU A 576 -7.53 -20.29 2.94
C LEU A 576 -6.62 -21.52 3.15
N PRO A 577 -6.23 -21.94 4.37
CA PRO A 577 -5.37 -23.10 4.56
C PRO A 577 -5.99 -24.41 4.06
N HIS A 578 -7.29 -24.59 4.28
CA HIS A 578 -8.03 -25.78 3.87
C HIS A 578 -8.28 -25.78 2.37
N PHE A 579 -8.65 -24.62 1.83
CA PHE A 579 -8.84 -24.42 0.40
C PHE A 579 -7.57 -24.68 -0.40
N MET A 580 -6.41 -24.25 0.10
CA MET A 580 -5.12 -24.51 -0.56
C MET A 580 -4.70 -25.97 -0.55
N LYS A 581 -5.15 -26.75 0.43
CA LYS A 581 -4.88 -28.20 0.52
C LYS A 581 -5.86 -29.04 -0.31
N ASP A 582 -7.03 -28.51 -0.61
CA ASP A 582 -8.08 -29.20 -1.36
C ASP A 582 -7.87 -29.08 -2.88
N ASP A 583 -7.36 -30.13 -3.53
CA ASP A 583 -7.08 -30.15 -4.97
C ASP A 583 -8.34 -30.13 -5.86
N THR A 584 -9.52 -30.35 -5.29
CA THR A 584 -10.78 -30.48 -6.03
C THR A 584 -11.59 -29.18 -6.03
N ALA A 585 -11.46 -28.35 -4.99
CA ALA A 585 -12.09 -27.03 -4.91
C ALA A 585 -11.25 -25.95 -5.61
N ASN A 586 -11.91 -25.12 -6.43
CA ASN A 586 -11.25 -24.10 -7.26
C ASN A 586 -11.67 -22.67 -6.94
N PHE A 587 -12.81 -22.49 -6.26
CA PHE A 587 -13.31 -21.17 -5.88
C PHE A 587 -13.77 -21.12 -4.42
N ILE A 588 -13.65 -19.93 -3.82
CA ILE A 588 -14.44 -19.54 -2.66
C ILE A 588 -15.40 -18.45 -3.13
N LEU A 589 -16.68 -18.77 -3.20
CA LEU A 589 -17.73 -17.81 -3.51
C LEU A 589 -18.17 -17.12 -2.23
N THR A 590 -18.44 -15.81 -2.29
CA THR A 590 -18.88 -15.06 -1.10
C THR A 590 -20.31 -14.52 -1.19
N LEU A 591 -20.92 -14.61 -2.37
CA LEU A 591 -22.34 -14.32 -2.59
C LEU A 591 -23.13 -15.64 -2.63
N ASN A 592 -23.99 -15.86 -1.65
CA ASN A 592 -24.98 -16.92 -1.68
C ASN A 592 -26.32 -16.37 -2.19
N GLU A 593 -26.64 -16.71 -3.44
CA GLU A 593 -27.87 -16.25 -4.10
C GLU A 593 -29.13 -16.99 -3.65
N ASN A 594 -28.99 -18.09 -2.90
CA ASN A 594 -30.15 -18.76 -2.31
C ASN A 594 -30.61 -17.95 -1.08
N ILE A 595 -31.59 -17.08 -1.30
CA ILE A 595 -32.12 -16.17 -0.28
C ILE A 595 -33.20 -16.89 0.50
N VAL A 596 -32.85 -17.51 1.62
CA VAL A 596 -33.88 -17.89 2.59
C VAL A 596 -34.27 -16.63 3.35
N LYS A 597 -35.54 -16.23 3.26
CA LYS A 597 -36.13 -15.06 3.95
C LYS A 597 -36.08 -15.12 5.50
N SER A 598 -35.29 -16.02 6.07
CA SER A 598 -35.13 -16.18 7.51
C SER A 598 -34.21 -15.11 8.08
N ARG A 599 -34.63 -14.48 9.19
CA ARG A 599 -33.79 -13.55 9.96
C ARG A 599 -32.72 -14.26 10.79
N ASP A 600 -32.86 -15.57 10.95
CA ASP A 600 -31.98 -16.39 11.78
C ASP A 600 -31.22 -17.35 10.86
N MET A 601 -30.19 -16.88 10.17
CA MET A 601 -29.32 -17.72 9.33
C MET A 601 -28.05 -18.07 10.08
N ASP A 602 -27.52 -19.27 9.85
CA ASP A 602 -26.26 -19.70 10.45
C ASP A 602 -25.08 -18.98 9.80
N VAL A 603 -24.49 -18.03 10.52
CA VAL A 603 -23.34 -17.24 10.07
C VAL A 603 -22.01 -17.99 10.14
N SER A 604 -21.97 -19.19 10.71
CA SER A 604 -20.74 -19.97 10.96
C SER A 604 -20.52 -21.11 9.96
N SER A 605 -21.54 -21.47 9.18
CA SER A 605 -21.49 -22.59 8.23
C SER A 605 -21.00 -22.21 6.84
N VAL A 606 -20.18 -23.11 6.27
CA VAL A 606 -19.75 -23.08 4.86
C VAL A 606 -20.10 -24.40 4.18
N TYR A 607 -20.53 -24.35 2.93
CA TYR A 607 -20.90 -25.52 2.14
C TYR A 607 -19.94 -25.74 0.99
N ARG A 608 -19.82 -27.00 0.59
CA ARG A 608 -19.16 -27.43 -0.63
C ARG A 608 -20.21 -27.59 -1.71
N ILE A 609 -19.99 -27.04 -2.92
CA ILE A 609 -20.96 -27.04 -4.02
C ILE A 609 -20.30 -27.33 -5.37
N GLU A 610 -21.03 -27.93 -6.31
CA GLU A 610 -20.57 -28.18 -7.70
C GLU A 610 -21.31 -27.29 -8.72
N ASN A 611 -22.55 -26.91 -8.41
CA ASN A 611 -23.38 -26.06 -9.28
C ASN A 611 -23.36 -24.61 -8.77
N GLY A 612 -22.19 -23.98 -8.77
CA GLY A 612 -21.98 -22.60 -8.34
C GLY A 612 -21.85 -21.61 -9.49
N VAL A 613 -22.01 -20.34 -9.15
CA VAL A 613 -21.81 -19.22 -10.08
C VAL A 613 -20.87 -18.21 -9.41
N ALA A 614 -19.78 -17.84 -10.06
CA ALA A 614 -18.94 -16.74 -9.57
C ALA A 614 -19.57 -15.42 -10.00
N ALA A 615 -19.88 -14.60 -9.02
CA ALA A 615 -20.45 -13.29 -9.22
C ALA A 615 -20.08 -12.40 -8.05
N GLY A 616 -19.97 -11.11 -8.32
CA GLY A 616 -19.69 -10.14 -7.30
C GLY A 616 -18.27 -10.24 -6.77
N ALA A 617 -18.09 -10.79 -5.57
CA ALA A 617 -16.77 -11.10 -5.04
C ALA A 617 -16.56 -12.60 -4.89
N TYR A 618 -15.35 -13.04 -5.24
CA TYR A 618 -14.95 -14.44 -5.13
C TYR A 618 -13.44 -14.58 -5.15
N MET A 619 -12.94 -15.67 -4.58
CA MET A 619 -11.54 -16.09 -4.70
C MET A 619 -11.42 -17.22 -5.71
N VAL A 620 -10.43 -17.12 -6.60
CA VAL A 620 -10.12 -18.13 -7.63
C VAL A 620 -8.67 -18.59 -7.52
N LYS A 621 -8.43 -19.90 -7.71
CA LYS A 621 -7.07 -20.45 -7.79
C LYS A 621 -6.42 -20.15 -9.14
N LYS A 622 -5.12 -19.87 -9.12
CA LYS A 622 -4.30 -19.72 -10.32
C LYS A 622 -4.26 -20.99 -11.18
N SER A 623 -4.25 -22.17 -10.56
CA SER A 623 -4.32 -23.44 -11.29
C SER A 623 -5.58 -23.58 -12.15
N PHE A 624 -6.71 -23.05 -11.69
CA PHE A 624 -7.94 -23.03 -12.47
C PHE A 624 -7.84 -22.02 -13.62
N HIS A 625 -7.30 -20.83 -13.34
CA HIS A 625 -7.06 -19.81 -14.36
C HIS A 625 -6.19 -20.35 -15.51
N ASP A 626 -5.03 -20.91 -15.19
CA ASP A 626 -4.04 -21.36 -16.17
C ASP A 626 -4.57 -22.48 -17.07
N LYS A 627 -5.45 -23.32 -16.51
CA LYS A 627 -6.05 -24.45 -17.22
C LYS A 627 -7.25 -24.04 -18.07
N PHE A 628 -8.10 -23.14 -17.57
CA PHE A 628 -9.42 -22.90 -18.16
C PHE A 628 -9.68 -21.45 -18.58
N ILE A 629 -9.33 -20.46 -17.75
CA ILE A 629 -9.61 -19.02 -18.03
C ILE A 629 -8.70 -18.50 -19.13
N LYS A 630 -7.40 -18.80 -19.06
CA LYS A 630 -6.38 -18.30 -19.98
C LYS A 630 -6.65 -18.65 -21.45
N ASN A 631 -7.22 -19.83 -21.70
CA ASN A 631 -7.56 -20.30 -23.04
C ASN A 631 -9.06 -20.08 -23.37
N ARG A 632 -9.80 -19.35 -22.53
CA ARG A 632 -11.25 -19.11 -22.67
C ARG A 632 -12.05 -20.42 -22.82
N GLN A 633 -11.60 -21.49 -22.16
CA GLN A 633 -12.24 -22.81 -22.16
C GLN A 633 -13.29 -22.97 -21.03
N CYS A 634 -13.65 -21.86 -20.39
CA CYS A 634 -14.67 -21.76 -19.34
C CYS A 634 -15.59 -20.56 -19.62
N CYS A 635 -16.43 -20.24 -18.64
CA CYS A 635 -16.85 -18.87 -18.37
C CYS A 635 -18.00 -18.36 -19.25
N GLU A 636 -19.00 -19.23 -19.50
CA GLU A 636 -20.32 -18.79 -19.94
C GLU A 636 -20.98 -17.96 -18.82
N ARG A 637 -21.27 -16.67 -19.09
CA ARG A 637 -21.99 -15.82 -18.12
C ARG A 637 -23.48 -16.08 -18.22
N THR A 638 -24.09 -16.38 -17.08
CA THR A 638 -25.53 -16.52 -16.88
C THR A 638 -26.09 -15.24 -16.26
N LYS A 639 -27.42 -15.17 -16.09
CA LYS A 639 -28.06 -14.05 -15.37
C LYS A 639 -27.58 -13.88 -13.91
N PHE A 640 -26.98 -14.92 -13.36
CA PHE A 640 -26.47 -14.99 -11.99
C PHE A 640 -24.96 -14.72 -11.91
N GLY A 641 -24.25 -14.68 -13.04
CA GLY A 641 -22.79 -14.58 -13.12
C GLY A 641 -22.12 -15.74 -13.88
N TRP A 642 -20.82 -15.94 -13.68
CA TRP A 642 -20.00 -16.92 -14.39
C TRP A 642 -20.35 -18.35 -14.03
N LEU A 643 -20.85 -19.13 -14.98
CA LEU A 643 -21.10 -20.56 -14.77
C LEU A 643 -19.77 -21.27 -14.54
N ILE A 644 -19.62 -21.86 -13.35
CA ILE A 644 -18.42 -22.61 -12.98
C ILE A 644 -18.80 -24.09 -12.88
N SER A 645 -18.29 -24.90 -13.80
CA SER A 645 -18.35 -26.37 -13.71
C SER A 645 -17.20 -26.91 -12.85
N ALA A 646 -17.05 -26.38 -11.63
CA ALA A 646 -16.00 -26.76 -10.69
C ALA A 646 -16.51 -26.67 -9.25
N VAL A 647 -15.86 -27.42 -8.36
CA VAL A 647 -16.23 -27.42 -6.95
C VAL A 647 -15.81 -26.10 -6.28
N SER A 648 -16.68 -25.58 -5.43
CA SER A 648 -16.50 -24.31 -4.74
C SER A 648 -16.91 -24.41 -3.28
N TYR A 649 -16.34 -23.55 -2.44
CA TYR A 649 -16.85 -23.27 -1.11
C TYR A 649 -17.80 -22.07 -1.17
N ILE A 650 -18.89 -22.09 -0.42
CA ILE A 650 -19.85 -20.99 -0.34
C ILE A 650 -20.36 -20.85 1.11
N PRO A 651 -20.41 -19.65 1.68
CA PRO A 651 -20.96 -19.46 3.02
C PRO A 651 -22.48 -19.63 3.02
N ALA A 652 -23.03 -20.04 4.15
CA ALA A 652 -24.47 -20.03 4.36
C ALA A 652 -25.04 -18.59 4.29
N VAL A 653 -24.32 -17.61 4.83
CA VAL A 653 -24.64 -16.18 4.77
C VAL A 653 -23.63 -15.44 3.91
N SER A 654 -24.10 -14.68 2.92
CA SER A 654 -23.24 -13.88 2.04
C SER A 654 -22.31 -12.95 2.83
N ARG A 655 -21.07 -12.79 2.35
CA ARG A 655 -20.07 -11.86 2.92
C ARG A 655 -19.93 -10.57 2.10
N VAL A 656 -20.82 -10.40 1.14
CA VAL A 656 -20.93 -9.23 0.29
C VAL A 656 -22.39 -8.85 0.12
N GLU A 657 -22.61 -7.59 -0.23
CA GLU A 657 -23.91 -7.03 -0.53
C GLU A 657 -23.89 -6.34 -1.90
N LEU A 658 -24.98 -6.48 -2.64
CA LEU A 658 -25.15 -5.83 -3.94
C LEU A 658 -25.48 -4.35 -3.72
N ILE A 659 -24.78 -3.45 -4.42
CA ILE A 659 -25.16 -2.05 -4.48
C ILE A 659 -26.45 -1.93 -5.29
N ILE A 660 -27.57 -1.60 -4.63
CA ILE A 660 -28.84 -1.36 -5.32
C ILE A 660 -28.86 0.10 -5.76
N THR A 661 -28.30 0.40 -6.92
CA THR A 661 -28.55 1.68 -7.59
C THR A 661 -29.98 1.73 -8.13
N PHE A 662 -30.65 2.87 -7.96
CA PHE A 662 -31.97 3.15 -8.52
C PHE A 662 -31.92 3.08 -10.05
N ASP A 663 -32.03 1.89 -10.62
CA ASP A 663 -32.10 1.72 -12.06
C ASP A 663 -33.55 2.00 -12.51
N LEU A 664 -33.77 3.21 -13.01
CA LEU A 664 -35.06 3.67 -13.56
C LEU A 664 -35.58 2.79 -14.71
N VAL A 665 -34.70 1.99 -15.33
CA VAL A 665 -35.06 1.15 -16.49
C VAL A 665 -35.56 -0.24 -16.06
N ALA A 666 -35.22 -0.72 -14.86
CA ALA A 666 -35.54 -2.09 -14.43
C ALA A 666 -36.87 -2.24 -13.65
N LEU A 667 -37.59 -1.13 -13.41
CA LEU A 667 -38.71 -1.11 -12.44
C LEU A 667 -40.10 -0.87 -13.04
N THR A 668 -40.30 -0.92 -14.36
CA THR A 668 -41.65 -0.96 -14.92
C THR A 668 -42.01 -2.39 -15.29
N ASN A 669 -43.04 -2.93 -14.66
CA ASN A 669 -43.83 -3.98 -15.30
C ASN A 669 -44.33 -3.45 -16.67
N ASP A 670 -44.71 -4.32 -17.61
CA ASP A 670 -45.30 -3.91 -18.91
C ASP A 670 -46.54 -2.99 -18.78
N ASP A 671 -47.07 -2.83 -17.57
CA ASP A 671 -48.18 -1.93 -17.21
C ASP A 671 -47.75 -0.57 -16.59
N GLY A 672 -46.45 -0.28 -16.51
CA GLY A 672 -45.91 0.98 -15.99
C GLY A 672 -45.97 1.12 -14.47
N THR A 673 -46.25 0.05 -13.72
CA THR A 673 -46.23 0.09 -12.25
C THR A 673 -44.81 -0.08 -11.69
N PRO A 674 -44.38 0.76 -10.72
CA PRO A 674 -43.07 0.63 -10.09
C PRO A 674 -43.01 -0.66 -9.25
N VAL A 675 -42.05 -1.52 -9.57
CA VAL A 675 -41.73 -2.68 -8.72
C VAL A 675 -41.17 -2.17 -7.39
N LYS A 676 -41.89 -2.40 -6.29
CA LYS A 676 -41.33 -2.23 -4.94
C LYS A 676 -40.29 -3.33 -4.72
N LEU A 677 -39.03 -3.08 -5.09
CA LEU A 677 -37.93 -3.85 -4.55
C LEU A 677 -37.81 -3.49 -3.07
N ALA A 678 -38.04 -4.49 -2.22
CA ALA A 678 -37.87 -4.36 -0.79
C ALA A 678 -36.41 -4.01 -0.51
N GLY A 679 -36.16 -2.73 -0.24
CA GLY A 679 -34.92 -2.25 0.36
C GLY A 679 -34.69 -3.02 1.64
N ASN A 680 -33.80 -4.00 1.57
CA ASN A 680 -33.40 -4.76 2.72
C ASN A 680 -32.37 -3.92 3.46
N ASN A 681 -32.79 -3.22 4.52
CA ASN A 681 -31.90 -2.84 5.61
C ASN A 681 -31.31 -4.14 6.23
N LYS A 682 -30.29 -4.72 5.60
CA LYS A 682 -29.61 -5.98 5.98
C LYS A 682 -28.33 -5.75 6.81
N ASN A 683 -28.04 -4.51 7.19
CA ASN A 683 -26.82 -4.07 7.90
C ASN A 683 -26.63 -4.61 9.34
N ASN A 684 -27.40 -5.60 9.80
CA ASN A 684 -27.41 -6.03 11.21
C ASN A 684 -27.05 -7.51 11.46
N LEU A 685 -26.60 -8.29 10.46
CA LEU A 685 -26.32 -9.72 10.68
C LEU A 685 -24.85 -10.06 11.01
N LEU A 686 -23.87 -9.28 10.54
CA LEU A 686 -22.45 -9.60 10.73
C LEU A 686 -21.71 -8.53 11.55
N ASN A 687 -20.98 -8.97 12.56
CA ASN A 687 -20.08 -8.19 13.40
C ASN A 687 -18.65 -8.17 12.87
N GLY A 688 -18.32 -9.04 11.90
CA GLY A 688 -17.02 -9.13 11.26
C GLY A 688 -15.99 -10.00 12.00
N ASN A 689 -16.42 -10.75 13.00
CA ASN A 689 -15.59 -11.65 13.81
C ASN A 689 -16.13 -13.08 13.90
N GLU A 690 -17.09 -13.41 13.04
CA GLU A 690 -17.73 -14.72 12.96
C GLU A 690 -16.70 -15.81 12.67
N LYS A 691 -16.73 -16.88 13.46
CA LYS A 691 -15.87 -18.05 13.25
C LYS A 691 -16.55 -19.07 12.35
N VAL A 692 -15.80 -19.62 11.41
CA VAL A 692 -16.26 -20.73 10.57
C VAL A 692 -16.05 -22.04 11.32
N GLU A 693 -17.14 -22.68 11.76
CA GLU A 693 -17.08 -23.87 12.62
C GLU A 693 -16.70 -25.17 11.89
N ASN A 694 -16.86 -25.20 10.56
CA ASN A 694 -16.66 -26.41 9.77
C ASN A 694 -15.57 -26.27 8.69
N ALA A 695 -14.70 -25.28 8.80
CA ALA A 695 -13.64 -25.00 7.82
C ALA A 695 -12.71 -26.21 7.59
N ASP A 696 -12.43 -26.97 8.65
CA ASP A 696 -11.56 -28.15 8.65
C ASP A 696 -12.16 -29.39 7.98
N ARG A 697 -13.48 -29.38 7.73
CA ARG A 697 -14.25 -30.52 7.21
C ARG A 697 -14.75 -30.33 5.77
N LEU A 698 -14.27 -29.28 5.07
CA LEU A 698 -14.71 -28.96 3.70
C LEU A 698 -14.01 -29.76 2.58
N SER A 699 -12.93 -30.48 2.90
CA SER A 699 -12.28 -31.40 1.97
C SER A 699 -13.27 -32.46 1.47
N GLU A 700 -13.18 -32.87 0.21
CA GLU A 700 -14.12 -33.84 -0.38
C GLU A 700 -14.37 -35.07 0.51
N GLU A 701 -13.32 -35.72 1.01
CA GLU A 701 -13.43 -36.94 1.83
C GLU A 701 -14.22 -36.69 3.12
N SER A 702 -13.83 -35.68 3.90
CA SER A 702 -14.49 -35.31 5.16
C SER A 702 -15.93 -34.87 4.93
N TYR A 703 -16.18 -34.07 3.89
CA TYR A 703 -17.49 -33.53 3.59
C TYR A 703 -18.46 -34.62 3.11
N ASP A 704 -18.01 -35.52 2.24
CA ASP A 704 -18.77 -36.70 1.81
C ASP A 704 -19.11 -37.60 3.00
N ALA A 705 -18.16 -37.84 3.90
CA ALA A 705 -18.37 -38.65 5.10
C ALA A 705 -19.39 -38.01 6.05
N GLU A 706 -19.33 -36.69 6.25
CA GLU A 706 -20.29 -35.94 7.05
C GLU A 706 -21.69 -35.99 6.43
N LEU A 707 -21.82 -35.74 5.12
CA LEU A 707 -23.11 -35.81 4.42
C LEU A 707 -23.73 -37.20 4.51
N ARG A 708 -22.95 -38.28 4.28
CA ARG A 708 -23.45 -39.65 4.45
C ARG A 708 -23.95 -39.88 5.87
N LYS A 709 -23.19 -39.45 6.87
CA LYS A 709 -23.58 -39.60 8.29
C LYS A 709 -24.86 -38.83 8.62
N ILE A 710 -25.01 -37.61 8.11
CA ILE A 710 -26.21 -36.80 8.32
C ILE A 710 -27.40 -37.47 7.64
N ILE A 711 -27.29 -37.82 6.36
CA ILE A 711 -28.38 -38.39 5.57
C ILE A 711 -28.78 -39.75 6.13
N ASP A 712 -27.84 -40.64 6.46
CA ASP A 712 -28.14 -41.98 6.97
C ASP A 712 -28.89 -41.92 8.31
N ASN A 713 -28.47 -41.06 9.24
CA ASN A 713 -28.96 -41.07 10.63
C ASN A 713 -30.17 -40.15 10.89
N SER A 714 -30.60 -39.36 9.91
CA SER A 714 -31.69 -38.37 10.08
C SER A 714 -33.01 -38.86 9.49
N TRP A 715 -34.12 -38.30 9.99
CA TRP A 715 -35.46 -38.55 9.46
C TRP A 715 -35.58 -38.04 8.03
N LYS A 716 -36.17 -38.87 7.16
CA LYS A 716 -36.30 -38.60 5.72
C LYS A 716 -37.78 -38.40 5.36
N TYR A 717 -38.06 -37.30 4.69
CA TYR A 717 -39.36 -36.97 4.13
C TYR A 717 -39.29 -37.14 2.61
N TYR A 718 -40.07 -38.08 2.07
CA TYR A 718 -40.05 -38.40 0.64
C TYR A 718 -41.13 -37.64 -0.11
N VAL A 719 -40.74 -36.99 -1.21
CA VAL A 719 -41.59 -36.09 -1.98
C VAL A 719 -41.55 -36.42 -3.46
N LYS A 720 -42.72 -36.66 -4.06
CA LYS A 720 -42.84 -37.08 -5.46
C LYS A 720 -43.58 -36.07 -6.34
N ASP A 721 -44.85 -35.75 -6.03
CA ASP A 721 -45.69 -34.99 -6.97
C ASP A 721 -46.18 -33.64 -6.42
N TYR A 722 -46.81 -33.61 -5.24
CA TYR A 722 -47.35 -32.38 -4.64
C TYR A 722 -46.63 -32.04 -3.34
N ILE A 723 -46.20 -30.79 -3.20
CA ILE A 723 -45.50 -30.26 -2.02
C ILE A 723 -46.35 -29.17 -1.38
N ASN A 724 -46.75 -29.39 -0.13
CA ASN A 724 -47.29 -28.34 0.72
C ASN A 724 -46.16 -27.79 1.59
N CYS A 725 -45.74 -26.54 1.35
CA CYS A 725 -44.68 -25.90 2.12
C CYS A 725 -45.01 -25.84 3.62
N HIS A 726 -46.29 -25.69 3.98
CA HIS A 726 -46.71 -25.62 5.39
C HIS A 726 -46.42 -26.93 6.13
N ASP A 727 -46.60 -28.07 5.47
CA ASP A 727 -46.34 -29.39 6.06
C ASP A 727 -44.84 -29.62 6.29
N ILE A 728 -44.00 -29.10 5.39
CA ILE A 728 -42.53 -29.18 5.55
C ILE A 728 -42.06 -28.34 6.75
N PHE A 729 -42.61 -27.14 6.92
CA PHE A 729 -42.21 -26.26 8.02
C PHE A 729 -42.88 -26.63 9.36
N SER A 730 -44.02 -27.33 9.35
CA SER A 730 -44.71 -27.78 10.57
C SER A 730 -44.12 -29.05 11.19
N LEU A 731 -43.32 -29.82 10.43
CA LEU A 731 -42.47 -30.92 10.95
C LEU A 731 -41.56 -30.49 12.11
N ARG A 732 -41.31 -29.18 12.25
CA ARG A 732 -40.62 -28.56 13.39
C ARG A 732 -41.26 -28.88 14.75
N GLY A 733 -42.59 -29.07 14.80
CA GLY A 733 -43.34 -29.24 16.05
C GLY A 733 -43.31 -30.65 16.65
N SER A 734 -42.77 -31.65 15.95
CA SER A 734 -42.82 -33.06 16.38
C SER A 734 -41.46 -33.67 16.73
N ILE A 735 -40.39 -32.88 16.73
CA ILE A 735 -39.03 -33.32 17.09
C ILE A 735 -38.78 -32.92 18.56
N ASP A 736 -38.57 -33.92 19.43
CA ASP A 736 -38.39 -33.74 20.88
C ASP A 736 -37.34 -32.67 21.21
N SER A 737 -37.76 -31.65 21.96
CA SER A 737 -36.98 -30.48 22.39
C SER A 737 -35.90 -30.77 23.46
N ASN A 738 -35.57 -32.04 23.69
CA ASN A 738 -34.64 -32.49 24.75
C ASN A 738 -33.19 -32.73 24.25
N THR A 739 -32.87 -32.42 22.99
CA THR A 739 -31.49 -32.53 22.48
C THR A 739 -30.92 -31.15 22.19
N ALA A 740 -29.68 -30.89 22.62
CA ALA A 740 -28.96 -29.62 22.42
C ALA A 740 -28.54 -29.38 20.94
N THR A 741 -29.03 -30.20 20.00
CA THR A 741 -28.62 -30.21 18.60
C THR A 741 -29.74 -29.69 17.72
N VAL A 742 -29.41 -28.75 16.82
CA VAL A 742 -30.33 -28.20 15.82
C VAL A 742 -30.95 -29.34 14.99
N PRO A 743 -32.29 -29.45 14.88
CA PRO A 743 -32.95 -30.53 14.16
C PRO A 743 -32.58 -30.50 12.68
N THR A 744 -32.17 -31.66 12.14
CA THR A 744 -31.86 -31.82 10.72
C THR A 744 -32.99 -32.55 10.02
N ILE A 745 -33.60 -31.91 9.01
CA ILE A 745 -34.73 -32.44 8.24
C ILE A 745 -34.23 -32.80 6.84
N ILE A 746 -34.29 -34.08 6.48
CA ILE A 746 -33.89 -34.56 5.16
C ILE A 746 -35.12 -34.64 4.26
N ILE A 747 -35.11 -33.97 3.11
CA ILE A 747 -36.17 -34.00 2.11
C ILE A 747 -35.64 -34.70 0.87
N VAL A 748 -36.09 -35.93 0.63
CA VAL A 748 -35.73 -36.69 -0.56
C VAL A 748 -36.75 -36.42 -1.65
N TYR A 749 -36.31 -35.92 -2.81
CA TYR A 749 -37.19 -35.56 -3.91
C TYR A 749 -36.85 -36.30 -5.21
N ASP A 750 -37.88 -36.61 -5.99
CA ASP A 750 -37.74 -37.16 -7.34
C ASP A 750 -37.44 -36.03 -8.34
N GLU A 751 -36.26 -36.06 -8.95
CA GLU A 751 -35.84 -35.06 -9.94
C GLU A 751 -36.56 -35.19 -11.29
N SER A 752 -37.26 -36.30 -11.55
CA SER A 752 -38.03 -36.51 -12.79
C SER A 752 -39.39 -35.81 -12.78
N THR A 753 -39.82 -35.28 -11.64
CA THR A 753 -41.10 -34.60 -11.45
C THR A 753 -40.93 -33.10 -11.22
N ASN A 754 -42.04 -32.38 -11.01
CA ASN A 754 -42.02 -30.96 -10.67
C ASN A 754 -41.68 -30.68 -9.17
N ALA A 755 -41.15 -31.67 -8.45
CA ALA A 755 -40.83 -31.55 -7.02
C ALA A 755 -39.76 -30.49 -6.75
N LEU A 756 -38.68 -30.46 -7.55
CA LEU A 756 -37.59 -29.48 -7.38
C LEU A 756 -38.10 -28.03 -7.52
N SER A 757 -38.94 -27.76 -8.52
CA SER A 757 -39.55 -26.44 -8.74
C SER A 757 -40.46 -26.01 -7.58
N GLN A 758 -41.18 -26.97 -6.97
CA GLN A 758 -42.02 -26.69 -5.82
C GLN A 758 -41.18 -26.43 -4.55
N LEU A 759 -40.10 -27.19 -4.34
CA LEU A 759 -39.14 -26.95 -3.25
C LEU A 759 -38.47 -25.57 -3.41
N ALA A 760 -38.07 -25.22 -4.63
CA ALA A 760 -37.49 -23.92 -4.94
C ALA A 760 -38.44 -22.78 -4.56
N ARG A 761 -39.75 -22.93 -4.79
CA ARG A 761 -40.77 -21.96 -4.35
C ARG A 761 -40.94 -21.94 -2.82
N CYS A 762 -40.88 -23.10 -2.15
CA CYS A 762 -41.03 -23.17 -0.69
C CYS A 762 -39.86 -22.52 0.06
N PHE A 763 -38.64 -22.73 -0.43
CA PHE A 763 -37.41 -22.31 0.23
C PHE A 763 -36.76 -21.07 -0.42
N ASP A 764 -37.34 -20.56 -1.51
CA ASP A 764 -36.91 -19.38 -2.24
C ASP A 764 -35.47 -19.50 -2.78
N PHE A 765 -35.10 -20.67 -3.31
CA PHE A 765 -33.81 -20.92 -3.94
C PHE A 765 -33.92 -21.04 -5.47
N HIS A 766 -32.80 -20.84 -6.17
CA HIS A 766 -32.76 -20.85 -7.64
C HIS A 766 -32.45 -22.23 -8.24
N ILE A 767 -32.93 -22.47 -9.47
CA ILE A 767 -32.69 -23.69 -10.24
C ILE A 767 -31.91 -23.34 -11.50
N MET A 768 -30.90 -24.14 -11.84
CA MET A 768 -30.07 -24.01 -13.02
C MET A 768 -29.79 -25.39 -13.63
N LYS A 769 -30.01 -25.54 -14.95
CA LYS A 769 -29.80 -26.80 -15.71
C LYS A 769 -30.42 -28.04 -15.01
N ASN A 770 -31.65 -27.91 -14.52
CA ASN A 770 -32.42 -28.94 -13.78
C ASN A 770 -31.82 -29.36 -12.42
N CYS A 771 -30.85 -28.62 -11.89
CA CYS A 771 -30.30 -28.81 -10.55
C CYS A 771 -30.56 -27.56 -9.70
N SER A 772 -30.63 -27.71 -8.37
CA SER A 772 -30.63 -26.57 -7.46
C SER A 772 -29.27 -25.84 -7.57
N LEU A 773 -29.30 -24.50 -7.64
CA LEU A 773 -28.12 -23.67 -7.54
C LEU A 773 -27.48 -23.88 -6.16
N GLY A 774 -26.16 -24.07 -6.09
CA GLY A 774 -25.47 -24.39 -4.85
C GLY A 774 -25.63 -25.85 -4.40
N SER A 775 -25.98 -26.76 -5.30
CA SER A 775 -26.03 -28.19 -4.99
C SER A 775 -24.65 -28.88 -5.12
N TYR A 776 -24.47 -29.97 -4.38
CA TYR A 776 -23.30 -30.84 -4.37
C TYR A 776 -23.73 -32.31 -4.48
N LYS A 777 -23.31 -33.04 -5.53
CA LYS A 777 -23.70 -34.44 -5.74
C LYS A 777 -25.21 -34.70 -5.53
N GLY A 778 -26.04 -33.81 -6.06
CA GLY A 778 -27.50 -33.87 -5.94
C GLY A 778 -28.07 -33.53 -4.56
N THR A 779 -27.31 -32.85 -3.70
CA THR A 779 -27.75 -32.39 -2.38
C THR A 779 -27.69 -30.86 -2.26
N THR A 780 -28.69 -30.25 -1.62
CA THR A 780 -28.71 -28.82 -1.30
C THR A 780 -28.93 -28.66 0.19
N ARG A 781 -28.07 -27.89 0.85
CA ARG A 781 -28.16 -27.60 2.29
C ARG A 781 -28.61 -26.16 2.51
N ILE A 782 -29.54 -26.00 3.44
CA ILE A 782 -30.01 -24.71 3.92
C ILE A 782 -30.05 -24.79 5.44
N SER A 783 -29.26 -23.98 6.13
CA SER A 783 -29.27 -23.93 7.60
C SER A 783 -29.77 -22.57 8.07
N VAL A 784 -30.81 -22.63 8.89
CA VAL A 784 -31.32 -21.51 9.69
C VAL A 784 -30.96 -21.78 11.15
N ALA A 785 -31.00 -20.77 12.02
CA ALA A 785 -30.54 -20.91 13.41
C ALA A 785 -31.23 -22.04 14.18
N ASP A 786 -32.48 -22.34 13.81
CA ASP A 786 -33.32 -23.30 14.52
C ASP A 786 -33.51 -24.64 13.79
N ALA A 787 -32.99 -24.82 12.56
CA ALA A 787 -33.13 -26.05 11.79
C ALA A 787 -32.12 -26.12 10.61
N SER A 788 -31.68 -27.33 10.26
CA SER A 788 -30.94 -27.58 9.02
C SER A 788 -31.78 -28.43 8.07
N TYR A 789 -32.05 -27.91 6.87
CA TYR A 789 -32.76 -28.61 5.80
C TYR A 789 -31.75 -29.14 4.79
N VAL A 790 -31.84 -30.45 4.50
CA VAL A 790 -31.01 -31.10 3.49
C VAL A 790 -31.92 -31.71 2.44
N MET A 791 -31.95 -31.11 1.26
CA MET A 791 -32.70 -31.62 0.12
C MET A 791 -31.80 -32.57 -0.67
N VAL A 792 -32.27 -33.77 -0.95
CA VAL A 792 -31.49 -34.85 -1.57
C VAL A 792 -32.25 -35.37 -2.78
N ALA A 793 -31.68 -35.21 -3.97
CA ALA A 793 -32.21 -35.79 -5.19
C ALA A 793 -32.17 -37.33 -5.10
N SER A 794 -33.15 -38.00 -5.70
CA SER A 794 -33.25 -39.46 -5.67
C SER A 794 -32.08 -40.15 -6.38
N CYS A 795 -31.45 -39.49 -7.36
CA CYS A 795 -30.21 -39.93 -8.00
C CYS A 795 -28.93 -39.69 -7.19
N SER A 796 -28.98 -39.02 -6.04
CA SER A 796 -27.78 -38.67 -5.26
C SER A 796 -27.02 -39.92 -4.83
N PRO A 797 -25.67 -39.95 -4.96
CA PRO A 797 -24.85 -41.07 -4.51
C PRO A 797 -24.85 -41.27 -2.99
N PHE A 798 -25.41 -40.34 -2.21
CA PHE A 798 -25.50 -40.46 -0.77
C PHE A 798 -26.71 -41.28 -0.29
N LEU A 799 -27.66 -41.60 -1.18
CA LEU A 799 -28.78 -42.48 -0.86
C LEU A 799 -28.41 -43.95 -1.11
N LYS A 800 -28.46 -44.78 -0.06
CA LYS A 800 -28.18 -46.23 -0.15
C LYS A 800 -29.24 -47.01 -0.94
N PHE A 801 -30.49 -46.54 -0.96
CA PHE A 801 -31.60 -47.19 -1.66
C PHE A 801 -32.11 -46.28 -2.78
N LYS A 802 -31.99 -46.73 -4.03
CA LYS A 802 -32.61 -46.05 -5.18
C LYS A 802 -34.12 -46.32 -5.15
N LEU A 803 -34.92 -45.27 -5.16
CA LEU A 803 -36.38 -45.33 -5.08
C LEU A 803 -36.95 -46.11 -6.29
N GLN A 804 -37.37 -47.36 -6.10
CA GLN A 804 -38.13 -48.10 -7.11
C GLN A 804 -39.63 -48.12 -6.89
N ASN A 805 -40.18 -47.74 -5.72
CA ASN A 805 -41.63 -47.61 -5.50
C ASN A 805 -41.94 -46.88 -4.17
N LEU A 806 -42.18 -45.56 -4.19
CA LEU A 806 -42.78 -44.84 -3.05
C LEU A 806 -43.93 -43.93 -3.51
N THR A 807 -45.05 -44.03 -2.79
CA THR A 807 -46.10 -43.02 -2.64
C THR A 807 -45.67 -42.03 -1.55
N SER A 808 -46.11 -40.78 -1.62
CA SER A 808 -45.79 -39.71 -0.65
C SER A 808 -46.09 -40.17 0.78
N THR A 809 -45.07 -40.59 1.51
CA THR A 809 -45.19 -41.12 2.88
C THR A 809 -43.95 -40.74 3.69
N SER A 810 -44.15 -40.42 4.97
CA SER A 810 -43.09 -40.31 5.96
C SER A 810 -42.69 -41.72 6.41
N GLN A 811 -41.41 -42.08 6.31
CA GLN A 811 -40.92 -43.38 6.76
C GLN A 811 -39.62 -43.25 7.54
N PHE A 812 -39.55 -43.98 8.65
CA PHE A 812 -38.31 -44.37 9.32
C PHE A 812 -37.84 -45.67 8.65
N LEU A 813 -36.57 -45.76 8.23
CA LEU A 813 -35.93 -47.01 7.85
C LEU A 813 -34.75 -47.26 8.78
#